data_AF-A0A1G1M5V8-F1
#
_entry.id   AF-A0A1G1M5V8-F1
#
_cell.length_a   1.000
_cell.length_b   1.000
_cell.length_c   1.000
_cell.angle_alpha   90.00
_cell.angle_beta   90.00
_cell.angle_gamma   90.00
#
_symmetry.space_group_name_H-M   'P 1'
#
loop_
_entity.id
_entity.type
_entity.pdbx_description
1 polymer ?
#
loop_
_entity_poly.entity_id
_entity_poly.type
_entity_poly.pdbx_seq_one_letter_code
_entity_poly.pdbx_strand_id
1 'polypeptide(L)'
;GAATSRTEDGRNIVTGVPLLVIDDECDYGSIDTRIGAIDEFGNPDPEHDPTIINSLVRKILYKFEKSVYLGYTATPFANIFIHEAARTTEEGDDLFPRNFITCLPSPTNYIGPSRVFGIDEDYDPEEDEEVDLPLVREVTDHADTMSLKETHGWMPPKHRIDHIPRYNGENTVPPSLREALHCFILSCAARKARGQTTAHNSMLIHIPRYTAVQERIKDQIEEEIGAIRRRLDGGDSTSVEQLLTILKRLWDEDYRIVTEQFHQEEFPLMAWTLIEPYIHTVVKTIQIRHITGYSTDILDYDAYHETGINLIVIGGDKLSRGLTLEGLTIGYFLRPTRMYDTLMQMGRWFGYRPGYLDLCRLYTRPDIIDWYRKIAHADEELRREFNHMTLVGGTPIDYGFRVRVHPELAVTSPIKMRNASKVSYSYSACVNVTTVFHRDNANIERNYARFVKLLEMLDRSGANKTSNPERRRSNGFNKKWKGSTLWENVESDIVIEFLKGISTYPSAIRVNGNRMGDYIEHANRNGFLIRWSVVVLSGKGAIFKIPVLGEHSTNVRGWDKTIPENQQDTYPTFTVKTVMSPPDETIDLTDEEYDLAFDLSLAYFRTSGDEAKGIKEPERPYGDYIREKRNNQRGLLLIYPLDPKWIKPADGVGLPLIGLTLSFPKIPKEYDTNVTYVVNNTELQQEFG
;
A
#
# COMPACT_ATOMS: atom_id res chain seq x y z
N GLY A 1 36.34 -9.03 -26.56
CA GLY A 1 35.46 -8.27 -27.46
C GLY A 1 34.14 -9.00 -27.53
N ALA A 2 33.01 -8.30 -27.42
CA ALA A 2 31.69 -8.91 -27.49
C ALA A 2 31.55 -9.70 -28.79
N ALA A 3 31.10 -10.96 -28.72
CA ALA A 3 30.83 -11.76 -29.89
C ALA A 3 29.36 -11.56 -30.28
N THR A 4 29.10 -11.18 -31.52
CA THR A 4 27.75 -11.15 -32.07
C THR A 4 27.43 -12.49 -32.71
N SER A 5 26.32 -13.10 -32.32
CA SER A 5 25.80 -14.32 -32.95
C SER A 5 24.40 -14.06 -33.50
N ARG A 6 23.86 -15.02 -34.26
CA ARG A 6 22.47 -15.01 -34.70
C ARG A 6 21.71 -16.12 -33.98
N THR A 7 20.54 -15.77 -33.47
CA THR A 7 19.57 -16.74 -32.94
C THR A 7 18.90 -17.51 -34.08
N GLU A 8 18.14 -18.57 -33.75
CA GLU A 8 17.44 -19.41 -34.74
C GLU A 8 16.40 -18.64 -35.56
N ASP A 9 15.79 -17.61 -34.98
CA ASP A 9 14.89 -16.63 -35.61
C ASP A 9 15.63 -15.54 -36.42
N GLY A 10 16.96 -15.60 -36.55
CA GLY A 10 17.75 -14.72 -37.41
C GLY A 10 18.13 -13.37 -36.79
N ARG A 11 17.79 -13.15 -35.52
CA ARG A 11 18.08 -11.92 -34.77
C ARG A 11 19.54 -11.88 -34.32
N ASN A 12 20.17 -10.70 -34.45
CA ASN A 12 21.53 -10.48 -33.97
C ASN A 12 21.52 -10.30 -32.44
N ILE A 13 22.31 -11.12 -31.74
CA ILE A 13 22.40 -11.10 -30.28
C ILE A 13 23.85 -10.91 -29.82
N VAL A 14 24.02 -10.13 -28.76
CA VAL A 14 25.30 -9.90 -28.09
C VAL A 14 25.54 -11.05 -27.11
N THR A 15 26.61 -11.80 -27.32
CA THR A 15 27.00 -12.96 -26.51
C THR A 15 28.32 -12.72 -25.77
N GLY A 16 28.50 -13.42 -24.65
CA GLY A 16 29.72 -13.34 -23.84
C GLY A 16 29.89 -12.05 -23.03
N VAL A 17 28.89 -11.16 -23.00
CA VAL A 17 28.87 -9.95 -22.17
C VAL A 17 27.49 -9.82 -21.52
N PRO A 18 27.37 -9.86 -20.18
CA PRO A 18 26.11 -9.60 -19.50
C PRO A 18 25.77 -8.10 -19.43
N LEU A 19 24.48 -7.76 -19.47
CA LEU A 19 23.96 -6.40 -19.32
C LEU A 19 23.18 -6.26 -18.00
N LEU A 20 23.40 -5.17 -17.28
CA LEU A 20 22.55 -4.70 -16.19
C LEU A 20 22.01 -3.31 -16.54
N VAL A 21 20.69 -3.17 -16.59
CA VAL A 21 20.01 -1.88 -16.76
C VAL A 21 19.37 -1.53 -15.41
N ILE A 22 19.71 -0.35 -14.89
CA ILE A 22 19.09 0.21 -13.68
C ILE A 22 18.24 1.39 -14.11
N ASP A 23 16.98 1.38 -13.70
CA ASP A 23 15.99 2.40 -14.03
C ASP A 23 15.37 2.95 -12.74
N ASP A 24 15.77 4.16 -12.37
CA ASP A 24 15.36 4.86 -11.14
C ASP A 24 14.02 5.60 -11.26
N GLU A 25 13.38 5.55 -12.43
CA GLU A 25 12.07 6.15 -12.73
C GLU A 25 11.18 5.14 -13.49
N CYS A 26 11.28 3.87 -13.10
CA CYS A 26 10.67 2.73 -13.79
C CYS A 26 9.13 2.74 -13.76
N ASP A 27 8.52 3.40 -12.78
CA ASP A 27 7.06 3.60 -12.68
C ASP A 27 6.56 4.74 -13.58
N TYR A 28 7.48 5.55 -14.12
CA TYR A 28 7.15 6.66 -14.99
C TYR A 28 7.42 6.41 -16.47
N GLY A 29 8.70 6.33 -16.85
CA GLY A 29 9.12 6.36 -18.26
C GLY A 29 8.99 5.02 -18.96
N SER A 30 9.25 3.93 -18.24
CA SER A 30 9.37 2.59 -18.81
C SER A 30 8.05 1.82 -18.86
N ILE A 31 6.99 2.34 -18.24
CA ILE A 31 5.64 1.75 -18.32
C ILE A 31 5.05 1.98 -19.71
N ASP A 32 4.65 0.89 -20.37
CA ASP A 32 3.86 1.03 -21.59
C ASP A 32 2.44 1.49 -21.28
N THR A 33 1.99 2.50 -22.02
CA THR A 33 0.68 3.14 -21.83
C THR A 33 -0.21 3.03 -23.07
N ARG A 34 0.23 2.32 -24.12
CA ARG A 34 -0.57 2.10 -25.33
C ARG A 34 -1.49 0.88 -25.17
N ILE A 35 -2.58 0.86 -25.95
CA ILE A 35 -3.60 -0.20 -25.93
C ILE A 35 -3.21 -1.27 -26.95
N GLY A 36 -3.54 -2.53 -26.69
CA GLY A 36 -3.45 -3.62 -27.67
C GLY A 36 -2.40 -4.67 -27.36
N ALA A 37 -1.59 -4.50 -26.31
CA ALA A 37 -0.53 -5.45 -25.96
C ALA A 37 -1.04 -6.87 -25.66
N ILE A 38 -2.32 -7.00 -25.26
CA ILE A 38 -2.99 -8.25 -24.91
C ILE A 38 -4.40 -8.21 -25.53
N ASP A 39 -4.83 -9.32 -26.13
CA ASP A 39 -6.16 -9.49 -26.71
C ASP A 39 -7.22 -9.86 -25.66
N GLU A 40 -8.48 -9.96 -26.08
CA GLU A 40 -9.63 -10.29 -25.21
C GLU A 40 -9.58 -11.72 -24.63
N PHE A 41 -8.66 -12.56 -25.10
CA PHE A 41 -8.44 -13.94 -24.65
C PHE A 41 -7.16 -14.08 -23.81
N GLY A 42 -6.47 -12.97 -23.51
CA GLY A 42 -5.24 -12.97 -22.71
C GLY A 42 -3.97 -13.31 -23.49
N ASN A 43 -4.02 -13.35 -24.83
CA ASN A 43 -2.85 -13.61 -25.65
C ASN A 43 -2.11 -12.30 -25.99
N PRO A 44 -0.77 -12.32 -26.04
CA PRO A 44 0.01 -11.16 -26.47
C PRO A 44 -0.20 -10.86 -27.95
N ASP A 45 -0.35 -9.58 -28.28
CA ASP A 45 -0.30 -9.11 -29.67
C ASP A 45 1.16 -8.89 -30.10
N PRO A 46 1.71 -9.75 -30.98
CA PRO A 46 3.10 -9.65 -31.41
C PRO A 46 3.43 -8.35 -32.16
N GLU A 47 2.41 -7.68 -32.74
CA GLU A 47 2.53 -6.48 -33.56
C GLU A 47 2.16 -5.19 -32.81
N HIS A 48 1.90 -5.29 -31.51
CA HIS A 48 1.64 -4.11 -30.68
C HIS A 48 2.80 -3.11 -30.77
N ASP A 49 2.48 -1.82 -30.89
CA ASP A 49 3.45 -0.73 -30.99
C ASP A 49 3.60 -0.05 -29.61
N PRO A 50 4.55 -0.46 -28.76
CA PRO A 50 4.71 0.09 -27.41
C PRO A 50 5.16 1.56 -27.41
N THR A 51 5.01 2.24 -26.28
CA THR A 51 5.57 3.59 -26.11
C THR A 51 7.07 3.65 -26.38
N ILE A 52 7.55 4.81 -26.82
CA ILE A 52 8.93 4.99 -27.30
C ILE A 52 9.97 4.56 -26.27
N ILE A 53 9.85 5.01 -25.01
CA ILE A 53 10.83 4.68 -23.96
C ILE A 53 10.78 3.18 -23.63
N ASN A 54 9.59 2.62 -23.41
CA ASN A 54 9.39 1.18 -23.17
C ASN A 54 10.00 0.33 -24.31
N SER A 55 9.71 0.68 -25.57
CA SER A 55 10.25 0.00 -26.76
C SER A 55 11.77 0.01 -26.78
N LEU A 56 12.40 1.17 -26.50
CA LEU A 56 13.85 1.31 -26.53
C LEU A 56 14.52 0.51 -25.41
N VAL A 57 13.99 0.54 -24.19
CA VAL A 57 14.51 -0.24 -23.06
C VAL A 57 14.42 -1.73 -23.37
N ARG A 58 13.25 -2.21 -23.82
CA ARG A 58 13.03 -3.62 -24.16
C ARG A 58 13.92 -4.08 -25.33
N LYS A 59 14.08 -3.27 -26.39
CA LYS A 59 15.03 -3.54 -27.49
C LYS A 59 16.48 -3.67 -27.03
N ILE A 60 16.90 -2.87 -26.05
CA ILE A 60 18.24 -3.00 -25.47
C ILE A 60 18.37 -4.34 -24.76
N LEU A 61 17.43 -4.68 -23.87
CA LEU A 61 17.42 -5.94 -23.12
C LEU A 61 17.39 -7.15 -24.05
N TYR A 62 16.53 -7.10 -25.07
CA TYR A 62 16.30 -8.19 -26.01
C TYR A 62 17.55 -8.49 -26.84
N LYS A 63 18.43 -7.50 -27.11
CA LYS A 63 19.67 -7.69 -27.87
C LYS A 63 20.77 -8.45 -27.14
N PHE A 64 20.66 -8.70 -25.84
CA PHE A 64 21.69 -9.39 -25.06
C PHE A 64 21.26 -10.82 -24.72
N GLU A 65 22.19 -11.76 -24.81
CA GLU A 65 21.98 -13.15 -24.37
C GLU A 65 21.72 -13.24 -22.86
N LYS A 66 22.36 -12.36 -22.09
CA LYS A 66 22.21 -12.25 -20.64
C LYS A 66 21.95 -10.80 -20.28
N SER A 67 20.75 -10.49 -19.82
CA SER A 67 20.37 -9.16 -19.36
C SER A 67 19.57 -9.22 -18.07
N VAL A 68 19.72 -8.19 -17.24
CA VAL A 68 18.93 -7.94 -16.04
C VAL A 68 18.40 -6.51 -16.11
N TYR A 69 17.10 -6.36 -15.90
CA TYR A 69 16.46 -5.06 -15.70
C TYR A 69 16.11 -4.91 -14.23
N LEU A 70 16.61 -3.84 -13.60
CA LEU A 70 16.35 -3.50 -12.22
C LEU A 70 15.64 -2.14 -12.16
N GLY A 71 14.33 -2.19 -11.92
CA GLY A 71 13.54 -1.00 -11.61
C GLY A 71 13.71 -0.62 -10.13
N TYR A 72 13.96 0.66 -9.87
CA TYR A 72 14.06 1.23 -8.53
C TYR A 72 13.05 2.37 -8.41
N THR A 73 12.07 2.24 -7.53
CA THR A 73 11.01 3.24 -7.38
C THR A 73 10.48 3.29 -5.95
N ALA A 74 10.00 4.46 -5.55
CA ALA A 74 9.24 4.64 -4.31
C ALA A 74 7.77 4.24 -4.45
N THR A 75 7.25 4.14 -5.69
CA THR A 75 5.84 3.92 -6.00
C THR A 75 5.66 2.82 -7.05
N PRO A 76 5.78 1.54 -6.68
CA PRO A 76 5.76 0.42 -7.63
C PRO A 76 4.36 0.10 -8.18
N PHE A 77 3.35 0.94 -7.92
CA PHE A 77 1.95 0.69 -8.25
C PHE A 77 1.74 0.41 -9.73
N ALA A 78 2.35 1.19 -10.64
CA ALA A 78 2.21 0.93 -12.08
C ALA A 78 2.96 -0.34 -12.53
N ASN A 79 4.10 -0.64 -11.92
CA ASN A 79 4.96 -1.76 -12.31
C ASN A 79 4.32 -3.12 -12.06
N ILE A 80 3.64 -3.27 -10.92
CA ILE A 80 2.93 -4.53 -10.58
C ILE A 80 1.72 -4.80 -11.46
N PHE A 81 1.25 -3.80 -12.22
CA PHE A 81 0.12 -3.90 -13.15
C PHE A 81 0.53 -4.07 -14.62
N ILE A 82 1.82 -4.14 -14.93
CA ILE A 82 2.27 -4.58 -16.26
C ILE A 82 1.81 -6.03 -16.46
N HIS A 83 1.28 -6.36 -17.63
CA HIS A 83 0.82 -7.72 -17.89
C HIS A 83 2.02 -8.64 -18.09
N GLU A 84 2.09 -9.74 -17.33
CA GLU A 84 3.24 -10.64 -17.26
C GLU A 84 3.53 -11.40 -18.57
N ALA A 85 2.47 -11.68 -19.34
CA ALA A 85 2.52 -12.29 -20.67
C ALA A 85 2.75 -11.29 -21.83
N ALA A 86 2.73 -9.97 -21.59
CA ALA A 86 2.88 -9.01 -22.68
C ALA A 86 4.26 -9.12 -23.33
N ARG A 87 4.27 -9.27 -24.66
CA ARG A 87 5.47 -9.40 -25.47
C ARG A 87 5.20 -9.04 -26.92
N THR A 88 6.21 -8.54 -27.62
CA THR A 88 6.15 -8.22 -29.05
C THR A 88 7.32 -8.88 -29.79
N THR A 89 7.22 -8.99 -31.11
CA THR A 89 8.25 -9.66 -31.93
C THR A 89 9.60 -8.95 -31.86
N GLU A 90 9.60 -7.61 -31.95
CA GLU A 90 10.82 -6.79 -32.08
C GLU A 90 11.45 -6.39 -30.73
N GLU A 91 10.64 -6.25 -29.68
CA GLU A 91 11.07 -5.81 -28.36
C GLU A 91 11.22 -6.97 -27.35
N GLY A 92 10.64 -8.14 -27.60
CA GLY A 92 10.61 -9.25 -26.65
C GLY A 92 9.59 -9.04 -25.53
N ASP A 93 9.86 -9.58 -24.34
CA ASP A 93 8.97 -9.46 -23.17
C ASP A 93 8.85 -8.02 -22.66
N ASP A 94 7.72 -7.68 -22.03
CA ASP A 94 7.53 -6.43 -21.31
C ASP A 94 8.16 -6.46 -19.90
N LEU A 95 8.23 -5.31 -19.25
CA LEU A 95 9.04 -5.03 -18.05
C LEU A 95 8.36 -5.40 -16.72
N PHE A 96 7.42 -6.36 -16.73
CA PHE A 96 6.83 -6.88 -15.49
C PHE A 96 7.92 -7.47 -14.58
N PRO A 97 7.96 -7.14 -13.28
CA PRO A 97 9.03 -7.56 -12.35
C PRO A 97 8.94 -9.04 -11.95
N ARG A 98 8.91 -9.97 -12.91
CA ARG A 98 8.59 -11.39 -12.73
C ARG A 98 9.45 -12.14 -11.70
N ASN A 99 10.69 -11.73 -11.47
CA ASN A 99 11.66 -12.49 -10.68
C ASN A 99 11.65 -12.16 -9.18
N PHE A 100 11.58 -10.88 -8.82
CA PHE A 100 11.58 -10.44 -7.42
C PHE A 100 11.08 -9.00 -7.28
N ILE A 101 10.55 -8.69 -6.10
CA ILE A 101 10.35 -7.34 -5.59
C ILE A 101 10.91 -7.34 -4.17
N THR A 102 11.77 -6.37 -3.86
CA THR A 102 12.38 -6.25 -2.53
C THR A 102 12.06 -4.88 -1.96
N CYS A 103 11.35 -4.86 -0.84
CA CYS A 103 11.19 -3.64 -0.06
C CYS A 103 12.48 -3.36 0.71
N LEU A 104 13.07 -2.20 0.49
CA LEU A 104 14.16 -1.73 1.34
C LEU A 104 13.57 -1.27 2.68
N PRO A 105 14.12 -1.71 3.83
CA PRO A 105 13.66 -1.26 5.13
C PRO A 105 13.90 0.25 5.25
N SER A 106 12.90 0.97 5.77
CA SER A 106 13.04 2.39 6.08
C SER A 106 13.94 2.53 7.31
N PRO A 107 15.08 3.23 7.24
CA PRO A 107 15.84 3.56 8.45
C PRO A 107 15.02 4.51 9.34
N THR A 108 15.26 4.47 10.65
CA THR A 108 14.47 5.22 11.67
C THR A 108 14.49 6.74 11.46
N ASN A 109 15.52 7.26 10.77
CA ASN A 109 15.66 8.67 10.45
C ASN A 109 15.06 9.08 9.10
N TYR A 110 14.36 8.17 8.40
CA TYR A 110 13.57 8.50 7.20
C TYR A 110 12.15 8.92 7.59
N ILE A 111 11.64 9.95 6.93
CA ILE A 111 10.29 10.46 7.16
C ILE A 111 9.41 10.09 5.96
N GLY A 112 8.47 9.17 6.17
CA GLY A 112 7.50 8.74 5.17
C GLY A 112 6.10 9.36 5.36
N PRO A 113 5.15 9.04 4.45
CA PRO A 113 3.78 9.52 4.52
C PRO A 113 3.07 9.22 5.84
N SER A 114 3.22 8.01 6.38
CA SER A 114 2.62 7.60 7.66
C SER A 114 3.06 8.50 8.82
N ARG A 115 4.34 8.86 8.91
CA ARG A 115 4.85 9.74 9.97
C ARG A 115 4.37 11.19 9.86
N VAL A 116 4.16 11.69 8.64
CA VAL A 116 3.78 13.10 8.41
C VAL A 116 2.27 13.32 8.53
N PHE A 117 1.48 12.34 8.07
CA PHE A 117 0.03 12.49 7.96
C PHE A 117 -0.76 11.59 8.91
N GLY A 118 -0.13 10.56 9.49
CA GLY A 118 -0.78 9.53 10.28
C GLY A 118 -1.42 8.43 9.43
N ILE A 119 -1.88 7.38 10.12
CA ILE A 119 -2.71 6.29 9.58
C ILE A 119 -4.11 6.41 10.21
N ASP A 120 -5.15 6.07 9.46
CA ASP A 120 -6.56 6.22 9.88
C ASP A 120 -6.90 5.40 11.15
N GLU A 121 -7.83 5.86 11.99
CA GLU A 121 -8.14 5.28 13.32
C GLU A 121 -8.73 3.84 13.26
N ASP A 122 -9.26 3.42 12.10
CA ASP A 122 -9.78 2.05 11.86
C ASP A 122 -8.66 0.99 11.69
N TYR A 123 -7.43 1.38 11.94
CA TYR A 123 -6.24 0.56 11.85
C TYR A 123 -5.77 0.17 13.26
N ASP A 124 -5.71 -1.13 13.54
CA ASP A 124 -5.22 -1.69 14.82
C ASP A 124 -3.68 -1.57 14.86
N PRO A 125 -3.12 -0.63 15.64
CA PRO A 125 -1.67 -0.45 15.70
C PRO A 125 -1.08 -1.58 16.55
N GLU A 126 -0.10 -2.31 16.01
CA GLU A 126 0.81 -3.05 16.90
C GLU A 126 1.65 -2.05 17.72
N GLU A 127 2.18 -2.51 18.86
CA GLU A 127 2.76 -1.74 19.97
C GLU A 127 3.96 -0.81 19.65
N ASP A 128 4.33 -0.63 18.38
CA ASP A 128 5.49 0.16 17.91
C ASP A 128 5.15 1.28 16.90
N GLU A 129 3.90 1.75 16.77
CA GLU A 129 3.59 2.86 15.84
C GLU A 129 3.82 4.26 16.43
N GLU A 130 4.72 4.99 15.76
CA GLU A 130 5.19 6.34 16.07
C GLU A 130 4.09 7.40 15.94
N VAL A 131 4.04 8.31 16.91
CA VAL A 131 3.10 9.45 16.98
C VAL A 131 3.18 10.33 15.72
N ASP A 132 2.00 10.68 15.17
CA ASP A 132 1.83 11.69 14.10
C ASP A 132 2.70 12.92 14.35
N LEU A 133 3.59 13.27 13.42
CA LEU A 133 4.42 14.46 13.56
C LEU A 133 3.58 15.72 13.32
N PRO A 134 3.56 16.70 14.25
CA PRO A 134 2.72 17.90 14.14
C PRO A 134 3.30 18.95 13.16
N LEU A 135 3.66 18.53 11.94
CA LEU A 135 4.34 19.33 10.93
C LEU A 135 3.37 19.91 9.87
N VAL A 136 2.13 19.42 9.81
CA VAL A 136 1.14 19.81 8.79
C VAL A 136 0.25 20.95 9.29
N ARG A 137 -0.01 21.94 8.43
CA ARG A 137 -0.87 23.10 8.68
C ARG A 137 -1.94 23.18 7.59
N GLU A 138 -3.20 23.33 8.00
CA GLU A 138 -4.32 23.38 7.07
C GLU A 138 -4.42 24.76 6.39
N VAL A 139 -4.65 24.75 5.08
CA VAL A 139 -4.85 25.96 4.27
C VAL A 139 -6.29 26.03 3.79
N THR A 140 -7.05 26.96 4.37
CA THR A 140 -8.48 27.17 4.09
C THR A 140 -8.80 28.52 3.44
N ASP A 141 -7.81 29.41 3.32
CA ASP A 141 -7.94 30.78 2.83
C ASP A 141 -7.44 30.98 1.39
N HIS A 142 -7.12 29.89 0.70
CA HIS A 142 -6.65 29.91 -0.69
C HIS A 142 -7.79 30.13 -1.70
N ALA A 143 -9.04 29.88 -1.36
CA ALA A 143 -10.21 30.01 -2.24
C ALA A 143 -11.45 30.40 -1.43
N ASP A 144 -12.52 30.85 -2.11
CA ASP A 144 -13.76 31.25 -1.43
C ASP A 144 -14.47 30.07 -0.74
N THR A 145 -14.30 28.85 -1.29
CA THR A 145 -14.79 27.61 -0.70
C THR A 145 -13.75 26.49 -0.83
N MET A 146 -13.88 25.45 0.01
CA MET A 146 -13.02 24.24 -0.07
C MET A 146 -13.37 23.30 -1.23
N SER A 147 -14.37 23.63 -2.06
CA SER A 147 -14.80 22.77 -3.17
C SER A 147 -13.71 22.60 -4.23
N LEU A 148 -13.48 21.37 -4.69
CA LEU A 148 -12.62 21.07 -5.84
C LEU A 148 -13.14 21.65 -7.18
N LYS A 149 -14.38 22.17 -7.19
CA LYS A 149 -14.97 22.85 -8.33
C LYS A 149 -14.94 24.38 -8.20
N GLU A 150 -14.41 24.91 -7.09
CA GLU A 150 -14.30 26.35 -6.88
C GLU A 150 -13.44 27.02 -7.96
N THR A 151 -13.86 28.22 -8.35
CA THR A 151 -13.22 29.05 -9.38
C THR A 151 -12.84 30.44 -8.90
N HIS A 152 -13.14 30.80 -7.65
CA HIS A 152 -12.88 32.11 -7.06
C HIS A 152 -11.94 32.06 -5.85
N GLY A 153 -11.37 33.22 -5.51
CA GLY A 153 -10.39 33.42 -4.45
C GLY A 153 -8.95 33.54 -4.98
N TRP A 154 -7.96 33.44 -4.07
CA TRP A 154 -6.57 33.70 -4.40
C TRP A 154 -5.98 32.65 -5.36
N MET A 155 -6.16 31.38 -5.05
CA MET A 155 -5.69 30.23 -5.82
C MET A 155 -6.73 29.10 -5.83
N PRO A 156 -7.87 29.26 -6.52
CA PRO A 156 -8.88 28.21 -6.60
C PRO A 156 -8.36 26.97 -7.35
N PRO A 157 -8.85 25.76 -7.01
CA PRO A 157 -8.47 24.51 -7.68
C PRO A 157 -8.70 24.53 -9.20
N LYS A 158 -9.74 25.25 -9.66
CA LYS A 158 -10.02 25.44 -11.09
C LYS A 158 -9.93 26.90 -11.46
N HIS A 159 -9.01 27.22 -12.34
CA HIS A 159 -8.92 28.57 -12.89
C HIS A 159 -8.37 28.55 -14.31
N ARG A 160 -8.57 29.67 -15.02
CA ARG A 160 -8.08 29.85 -16.38
C ARG A 160 -6.64 30.37 -16.35
N ILE A 161 -5.96 30.27 -17.49
CA ILE A 161 -4.56 30.72 -17.66
C ILE A 161 -4.35 32.21 -17.37
N ASP A 162 -5.42 33.02 -17.46
CA ASP A 162 -5.46 34.46 -17.21
C ASP A 162 -5.91 34.83 -15.80
N HIS A 163 -6.00 33.86 -14.88
CA HIS A 163 -6.36 34.10 -13.48
C HIS A 163 -5.45 35.13 -12.82
N ILE A 164 -6.05 36.02 -12.03
CA ILE A 164 -5.34 37.03 -11.26
C ILE A 164 -5.51 36.70 -9.79
N PRO A 165 -4.46 36.20 -9.11
CA PRO A 165 -4.55 35.79 -7.72
C PRO A 165 -4.77 37.01 -6.84
N ARG A 166 -5.92 37.06 -6.14
CA ARG A 166 -6.27 38.15 -5.23
C ARG A 166 -6.85 37.57 -3.94
N TYR A 167 -6.39 38.08 -2.81
CA TYR A 167 -6.96 37.75 -1.51
C TYR A 167 -7.89 38.88 -1.08
N ASN A 168 -9.17 38.59 -0.81
CA ASN A 168 -10.21 39.59 -0.51
C ASN A 168 -10.25 40.77 -1.50
N GLY A 169 -9.98 40.52 -2.78
CA GLY A 169 -9.97 41.53 -3.84
C GLY A 169 -8.66 42.32 -3.99
N GLU A 170 -7.71 42.15 -3.08
CA GLU A 170 -6.42 42.84 -3.06
C GLU A 170 -5.30 41.99 -3.68
N ASN A 171 -4.28 42.68 -4.25
CA ASN A 171 -3.10 42.03 -4.84
C ASN A 171 -2.07 41.69 -3.73
N THR A 172 -2.47 40.85 -2.78
CA THR A 172 -1.65 40.41 -1.65
C THR A 172 -1.77 38.89 -1.48
N VAL A 173 -0.79 38.30 -0.79
CA VAL A 173 -0.81 36.89 -0.41
C VAL A 173 -1.82 36.62 0.71
N PRO A 174 -2.42 35.42 0.76
CA PRO A 174 -3.30 35.03 1.86
C PRO A 174 -2.53 34.92 3.19
N PRO A 175 -3.21 35.06 4.34
CA PRO A 175 -2.63 34.90 5.67
C PRO A 175 -1.79 33.63 5.85
N SER A 176 -2.27 32.48 5.36
CA SER A 176 -1.54 31.21 5.46
C SER A 176 -0.20 31.23 4.70
N LEU A 177 -0.15 31.81 3.50
CA LEU A 177 1.10 31.95 2.75
C LEU A 177 2.04 32.96 3.44
N ARG A 178 1.50 34.05 4.00
CA ARG A 178 2.30 35.01 4.78
C ARG A 178 2.94 34.33 6.01
N GLU A 179 2.17 33.52 6.73
CA GLU A 179 2.67 32.72 7.84
C GLU A 179 3.74 31.71 7.38
N ALA A 180 3.53 31.02 6.27
CA ALA A 180 4.53 30.11 5.70
C ALA A 180 5.85 30.82 5.34
N LEU A 181 5.79 32.06 4.83
CA LEU A 181 6.98 32.88 4.59
C LEU A 181 7.69 33.28 5.91
N HIS A 182 6.94 33.59 6.96
CA HIS A 182 7.50 33.83 8.29
C HIS A 182 8.15 32.58 8.88
N CYS A 183 7.51 31.41 8.76
CA CYS A 183 8.09 30.12 9.10
C CYS A 183 9.40 29.87 8.36
N PHE A 184 9.48 30.19 7.06
CA PHE A 184 10.72 30.00 6.30
C PHE A 184 11.87 30.85 6.86
N ILE A 185 11.60 32.11 7.21
CA ILE A 185 12.58 33.00 7.85
C ILE A 185 13.03 32.42 9.21
N LEU A 186 12.07 31.96 10.03
CA LEU A 186 12.34 31.35 11.33
C LEU A 186 13.17 30.07 11.21
N SER A 187 12.80 29.14 10.33
CA SER A 187 13.54 27.89 10.12
C SER A 187 14.97 28.17 9.68
N CYS A 188 15.20 29.11 8.77
CA CYS A 188 16.55 29.52 8.36
C CYS A 188 17.35 30.11 9.53
N ALA A 189 16.74 31.00 10.33
CA ALA A 189 17.40 31.64 11.47
C ALA A 189 17.72 30.63 12.58
N ALA A 190 16.80 29.72 12.89
CA ALA A 190 16.98 28.67 13.88
C ALA A 190 18.06 27.66 13.46
N ARG A 191 18.11 27.27 12.18
CA ARG A 191 19.19 26.41 11.64
C ARG A 191 20.55 27.08 11.77
N LYS A 192 20.67 28.37 11.46
CA LYS A 192 21.91 29.13 11.70
C LYS A 192 22.28 29.19 13.18
N ALA A 193 21.31 29.41 14.06
CA ALA A 193 21.52 29.41 15.51
C ALA A 193 21.98 28.05 16.05
N ARG A 194 21.58 26.95 15.40
CA ARG A 194 22.08 25.58 15.66
C ARG A 194 23.47 25.29 15.09
N GLY A 195 24.11 26.25 14.43
CA GLY A 195 25.43 26.09 13.81
C GLY A 195 25.42 25.61 12.35
N GLN A 196 24.25 25.42 11.73
CA GLN A 196 24.14 25.07 10.30
C GLN A 196 24.30 26.32 9.42
N THR A 197 25.44 26.99 9.48
CA THR A 197 25.62 28.31 8.88
C THR A 197 25.75 28.31 7.36
N THR A 198 26.27 27.23 6.79
CA THR A 198 26.51 27.01 5.34
C THR A 198 25.48 26.08 4.71
N ALA A 199 24.52 25.56 5.47
CA ALA A 199 23.51 24.66 4.94
C ALA A 199 22.54 25.41 4.01
N HIS A 200 22.13 24.75 2.92
CA HIS A 200 21.06 25.25 2.07
C HIS A 200 19.71 25.19 2.80
N ASN A 201 18.84 26.16 2.54
CA ASN A 201 17.46 26.23 2.99
C ASN A 201 16.58 26.47 1.78
N SER A 202 15.57 25.64 1.60
CA SER A 202 14.59 25.82 0.55
C SER A 202 13.16 25.83 1.06
N MET A 203 12.31 26.58 0.36
CA MET A 203 10.86 26.57 0.46
C MET A 203 10.27 26.25 -0.91
N LEU A 204 9.29 25.35 -0.96
CA LEU A 204 8.59 24.96 -2.18
C LEU A 204 7.15 25.46 -2.15
N ILE A 205 6.80 26.33 -3.09
CA ILE A 205 5.42 26.77 -3.34
C ILE A 205 4.92 26.06 -4.60
N HIS A 206 4.15 25.00 -4.38
CA HIS A 206 3.63 24.14 -5.42
C HIS A 206 2.18 24.50 -5.77
N ILE A 207 2.01 25.15 -6.92
CA ILE A 207 0.73 25.65 -7.43
C ILE A 207 0.48 25.16 -8.86
N PRO A 208 -0.75 25.30 -9.41
CA PRO A 208 -1.07 24.85 -10.76
C PRO A 208 -0.15 25.44 -11.85
N ARG A 209 -0.04 24.72 -12.98
CA ARG A 209 1.01 24.84 -14.01
C ARG A 209 1.08 26.14 -14.82
N TYR A 210 0.16 27.08 -14.62
CA TYR A 210 0.07 28.26 -15.49
C TYR A 210 1.17 29.27 -15.17
N THR A 211 2.19 29.33 -16.02
CA THR A 211 3.37 30.20 -15.90
C THR A 211 3.02 31.65 -15.57
N ALA A 212 2.04 32.24 -16.27
CA ALA A 212 1.62 33.62 -16.06
C ALA A 212 0.99 33.87 -14.67
N VAL A 213 0.32 32.87 -14.10
CA VAL A 213 -0.23 32.95 -12.74
C VAL A 213 0.88 32.82 -11.70
N GLN A 214 1.84 31.92 -11.95
CA GLN A 214 3.01 31.70 -11.11
C GLN A 214 3.90 32.94 -11.02
N GLU A 215 4.12 33.65 -12.13
CA GLU A 215 4.85 34.93 -12.16
C GLU A 215 4.16 36.00 -11.30
N ARG A 216 2.83 36.14 -11.39
CA ARG A 216 2.08 37.08 -10.53
C ARG A 216 2.23 36.77 -9.04
N ILE A 217 2.31 35.49 -8.69
CA ILE A 217 2.50 35.05 -7.30
C ILE A 217 3.93 35.32 -6.84
N LYS A 218 4.91 35.14 -7.73
CA LYS A 218 6.29 35.55 -7.50
C LYS A 218 6.36 37.02 -7.14
N ASP A 219 5.70 37.89 -7.91
CA ASP A 219 5.68 39.34 -7.66
C ASP A 219 5.07 39.67 -6.29
N GLN A 220 3.97 39.00 -5.90
CA GLN A 220 3.36 39.17 -4.58
C GLN A 220 4.31 38.75 -3.44
N ILE A 221 5.03 37.64 -3.60
CA ILE A 221 5.99 37.16 -2.60
C ILE A 221 7.22 38.08 -2.53
N GLU A 222 7.71 38.57 -3.68
CA GLU A 222 8.80 39.55 -3.72
C GLU A 222 8.43 40.85 -3.00
N GLU A 223 7.19 41.32 -3.16
CA GLU A 223 6.72 42.51 -2.44
C GLU A 223 6.59 42.25 -0.93
N GLU A 224 6.08 41.10 -0.49
CA GLU A 224 5.97 40.77 0.94
C GLU A 224 7.36 40.63 1.60
N ILE A 225 8.30 39.89 0.99
CA ILE A 225 9.67 39.79 1.48
C ILE A 225 10.38 41.15 1.43
N GLY A 226 10.15 41.93 0.37
CA GLY A 226 10.68 43.29 0.21
C GLY A 226 10.15 44.26 1.28
N ALA A 227 8.88 44.13 1.67
CA ALA A 227 8.28 44.88 2.77
C ALA A 227 8.92 44.52 4.11
N ILE A 228 9.13 43.23 4.40
CA ILE A 228 9.83 42.76 5.61
C ILE A 228 11.26 43.31 5.62
N ARG A 229 11.98 43.23 4.50
CA ARG A 229 13.34 43.74 4.38
C ARG A 229 13.42 45.25 4.64
N ARG A 230 12.54 46.05 4.03
CA ARG A 230 12.47 47.51 4.23
C ARG A 230 12.21 47.87 5.70
N ARG A 231 11.32 47.13 6.38
CA ARG A 231 11.06 47.30 7.82
C ARG A 231 12.32 47.04 8.64
N LEU A 232 13.07 45.98 8.35
CA LEU A 232 14.30 45.63 9.08
C LEU A 232 15.49 46.56 8.76
N ASP A 233 15.59 47.09 7.54
CA ASP A 233 16.70 47.96 7.12
C ASP A 233 16.53 49.43 7.56
N GLY A 234 15.29 49.94 7.63
CA GLY A 234 15.04 51.36 7.88
C GLY A 234 13.69 51.69 8.49
N GLY A 235 12.98 50.71 9.04
CA GLY A 235 11.76 50.95 9.82
C GLY A 235 12.04 51.66 11.14
N ASP A 236 11.03 52.31 11.71
CA ASP A 236 11.12 52.80 13.08
C ASP A 236 11.15 51.62 14.08
N SER A 237 11.60 51.88 15.31
CA SER A 237 11.74 50.85 16.34
C SER A 237 10.43 50.10 16.58
N THR A 238 9.29 50.80 16.53
CA THR A 238 7.96 50.23 16.70
C THR A 238 7.61 49.22 15.60
N SER A 239 7.86 49.55 14.33
CA SER A 239 7.56 48.66 13.20
C SER A 239 8.43 47.40 13.21
N VAL A 240 9.70 47.53 13.63
CA VAL A 240 10.61 46.38 13.79
C VAL A 240 10.13 45.50 14.94
N GLU A 241 9.80 46.09 16.08
CA GLU A 241 9.30 45.39 17.26
C GLU A 241 8.00 44.63 16.97
N GLN A 242 7.08 45.21 16.18
CA GLN A 242 5.86 44.53 15.75
C GLN A 242 6.14 43.27 14.92
N LEU A 243 7.07 43.34 13.95
CA LEU A 243 7.47 42.19 13.15
C LEU A 243 8.13 41.12 14.02
N LEU A 244 9.07 41.50 14.88
CA LEU A 244 9.75 40.56 15.78
C LEU A 244 8.77 39.92 16.77
N THR A 245 7.75 40.65 17.22
CA THR A 245 6.68 40.11 18.07
C THR A 245 5.87 39.04 17.34
N ILE A 246 5.53 39.25 16.07
CA ILE A 246 4.82 38.25 15.24
C ILE A 246 5.67 36.98 15.09
N LEU A 247 6.96 37.14 14.74
CA LEU A 247 7.89 36.03 14.57
C LEU A 247 8.14 35.27 15.88
N LYS A 248 8.30 35.99 16.99
CA LYS A 248 8.47 35.40 18.32
C LYS A 248 7.24 34.63 18.76
N ARG A 249 6.05 35.17 18.55
CA ARG A 249 4.80 34.46 18.86
C ARG A 249 4.71 33.15 18.08
N LEU A 250 5.01 33.17 16.79
CA LEU A 250 5.04 31.97 15.95
C LEU A 250 6.10 30.96 16.43
N TRP A 251 7.26 31.43 16.89
CA TRP A 251 8.26 30.56 17.52
C TRP A 251 7.73 29.91 18.81
N ASP A 252 7.11 30.69 19.68
CA ASP A 252 6.66 30.26 21.00
C ASP A 252 5.41 29.36 20.97
N GLU A 253 4.48 29.61 20.03
CA GLU A 253 3.20 28.91 19.92
C GLU A 253 3.25 27.72 18.95
N ASP A 254 4.19 27.68 18.01
CA ASP A 254 4.35 26.56 17.08
C ASP A 254 5.70 25.85 17.28
N TYR A 255 6.81 26.49 16.90
CA TYR A 255 8.12 25.82 16.82
C TYR A 255 8.57 25.21 18.14
N ARG A 256 8.48 25.95 19.25
CA ARG A 256 8.86 25.46 20.57
C ARG A 256 8.09 24.20 20.96
N ILE A 257 6.77 24.23 20.81
CA ILE A 257 5.87 23.12 21.17
C ILE A 257 6.17 21.88 20.32
N VAL A 258 6.42 22.08 19.02
CA VAL A 258 6.77 20.98 18.11
C VAL A 258 8.14 20.42 18.45
N THR A 259 9.17 21.26 18.59
CA THR A 259 10.54 20.84 18.92
C THR A 259 10.62 20.08 20.26
N GLU A 260 9.81 20.45 21.25
CA GLU A 260 9.74 19.76 22.55
C GLU A 260 9.26 18.29 22.44
N GLN A 261 8.60 17.91 21.35
CA GLN A 261 8.18 16.53 21.08
C GLN A 261 9.29 15.66 20.47
N PHE A 262 10.42 16.25 20.08
CA PHE A 262 11.56 15.54 19.50
C PHE A 262 12.68 15.30 20.52
N HIS A 263 13.57 14.34 20.20
CA HIS A 263 14.77 14.08 21.00
C HIS A 263 15.72 15.27 20.98
N GLN A 264 15.97 15.86 22.16
CA GLN A 264 16.76 17.10 22.29
C GLN A 264 18.23 16.96 21.87
N GLU A 265 18.80 15.75 21.89
CA GLU A 265 20.17 15.50 21.41
C GLU A 265 20.31 15.72 19.91
N GLU A 266 19.27 15.39 19.13
CA GLU A 266 19.26 15.59 17.68
C GLU A 266 18.67 16.98 17.31
N PHE A 267 17.71 17.47 18.09
CA PHE A 267 16.97 18.71 17.82
C PHE A 267 17.03 19.67 19.03
N PRO A 268 18.15 20.39 19.23
CA PRO A 268 18.30 21.28 20.36
C PRO A 268 17.30 22.43 20.28
N LEU A 269 16.56 22.64 21.38
CA LEU A 269 15.64 23.77 21.51
C LEU A 269 16.45 25.06 21.67
N MET A 270 16.19 26.02 20.78
CA MET A 270 16.90 27.29 20.76
C MET A 270 16.10 28.37 21.49
N ALA A 271 16.76 29.13 22.36
CA ALA A 271 16.16 30.33 22.95
C ALA A 271 15.98 31.41 21.87
N TRP A 272 14.88 32.16 21.94
CA TRP A 272 14.57 33.26 21.01
C TRP A 272 15.74 34.24 20.84
N THR A 273 16.45 34.56 21.93
CA THR A 273 17.61 35.46 21.95
C THR A 273 18.79 34.98 21.08
N LEU A 274 18.86 33.68 20.77
CA LEU A 274 19.86 33.10 19.87
C LEU A 274 19.40 33.09 18.41
N ILE A 275 18.09 33.18 18.15
CA ILE A 275 17.49 33.13 16.82
C ILE A 275 17.34 34.52 16.23
N GLU A 276 16.83 35.46 17.03
CA GLU A 276 16.55 36.85 16.65
C GLU A 276 17.70 37.52 15.88
N PRO A 277 18.99 37.40 16.31
CA PRO A 277 20.10 38.05 15.62
C PRO A 277 20.29 37.63 14.16
N TYR A 278 19.82 36.43 13.77
CA TYR A 278 19.97 35.92 12.40
C TYR A 278 18.85 36.35 11.47
N ILE A 279 17.70 36.83 11.97
CA ILE A 279 16.51 37.14 11.17
C ILE A 279 16.84 38.17 10.07
N HIS A 280 17.52 39.26 10.42
CA HIS A 280 17.86 40.31 9.46
C HIS A 280 18.78 39.82 8.34
N THR A 281 19.82 39.05 8.70
CA THR A 281 20.75 38.46 7.73
C THR A 281 20.07 37.44 6.82
N VAL A 282 19.18 36.61 7.37
CA VAL A 282 18.40 35.63 6.59
C VAL A 282 17.54 36.35 5.57
N VAL A 283 16.72 37.33 5.96
CA VAL A 283 15.84 38.06 5.04
C VAL A 283 16.60 38.70 3.87
N LYS A 284 17.82 39.20 4.12
CA LYS A 284 18.68 39.79 3.08
C LYS A 284 19.18 38.80 2.03
N THR A 285 19.26 37.52 2.37
CA THR A 285 19.86 36.48 1.54
C THR A 285 18.83 35.61 0.83
N ILE A 286 17.53 35.78 1.11
CA ILE A 286 16.45 35.05 0.44
C ILE A 286 16.44 35.39 -1.05
N GLN A 287 16.52 34.36 -1.88
CA GLN A 287 16.34 34.42 -3.32
C GLN A 287 14.99 33.79 -3.69
N ILE A 288 14.23 34.44 -4.57
CA ILE A 288 12.96 33.92 -5.05
C ILE A 288 13.13 33.54 -6.52
N ARG A 289 12.90 32.26 -6.85
CA ARG A 289 13.03 31.74 -8.21
C ARG A 289 11.74 31.08 -8.67
N HIS A 290 11.37 31.39 -9.90
CA HIS A 290 10.32 30.70 -10.62
C HIS A 290 10.96 29.75 -11.62
N ILE A 291 10.65 28.45 -11.49
CA ILE A 291 11.24 27.42 -12.35
C ILE A 291 10.23 27.08 -13.45
N THR A 292 10.63 27.38 -14.69
CA THR A 292 9.84 27.07 -15.90
C THR A 292 10.44 25.88 -16.65
N GLY A 293 9.65 25.25 -17.51
CA GLY A 293 9.98 23.96 -18.10
C GLY A 293 11.15 23.87 -19.08
N TYR A 294 11.99 24.92 -19.22
CA TYR A 294 13.13 25.00 -20.14
C TYR A 294 14.45 25.40 -19.46
N SER A 295 14.45 25.73 -18.17
CA SER A 295 15.68 26.12 -17.47
C SER A 295 16.46 24.89 -17.02
N THR A 296 17.48 24.51 -17.79
CA THR A 296 18.58 23.63 -17.37
C THR A 296 19.51 24.30 -16.35
N ASP A 297 19.21 25.53 -15.92
CA ASP A 297 19.79 26.17 -14.73
C ASP A 297 19.23 25.50 -13.46
N ILE A 298 19.55 24.22 -13.33
CA ILE A 298 19.45 23.44 -12.12
C ILE A 298 20.21 24.25 -11.07
N LEU A 299 19.56 24.53 -9.95
CA LEU A 299 20.12 25.27 -8.82
C LEU A 299 21.55 24.79 -8.55
N ASP A 300 22.54 25.58 -8.99
CA ASP A 300 23.96 25.25 -8.82
C ASP A 300 24.32 25.41 -7.34
N TYR A 301 23.98 24.39 -6.54
CA TYR A 301 24.28 24.36 -5.11
C TYR A 301 25.79 24.37 -4.86
N ASP A 302 26.58 23.80 -5.78
CA ASP A 302 28.04 23.76 -5.70
C ASP A 302 28.64 25.18 -5.65
N ALA A 303 28.08 26.11 -6.43
CA ALA A 303 28.48 27.52 -6.38
C ALA A 303 28.25 28.19 -5.01
N TYR A 304 27.41 27.61 -4.14
CA TYR A 304 27.06 28.15 -2.83
C TYR A 304 27.47 27.25 -1.65
N HIS A 305 28.28 26.20 -1.85
CA HIS A 305 28.64 25.25 -0.79
C HIS A 305 29.31 25.91 0.45
N GLU A 306 30.07 27.00 0.26
CA GLU A 306 30.73 27.73 1.35
C GLU A 306 29.78 28.67 2.13
N THR A 307 28.68 29.09 1.52
CA THR A 307 27.80 30.15 2.06
C THR A 307 26.38 29.68 2.39
N GLY A 308 25.96 28.57 1.80
CA GLY A 308 24.57 28.16 1.75
C GLY A 308 23.72 29.07 0.86
N ILE A 309 22.49 28.63 0.57
CA ILE A 309 21.50 29.45 -0.16
C ILE A 309 20.18 29.38 0.57
N ASN A 310 19.48 30.52 0.68
CA ASN A 310 18.10 30.59 1.16
C ASN A 310 17.20 30.84 -0.04
N LEU A 311 16.42 29.84 -0.43
CA LEU A 311 15.73 29.82 -1.72
C LEU A 311 14.23 29.55 -1.57
N ILE A 312 13.40 30.41 -2.14
CA ILE A 312 11.98 30.16 -2.33
C ILE A 312 11.74 29.81 -3.79
N VAL A 313 11.23 28.61 -4.04
CA VAL A 313 10.95 28.07 -5.37
C VAL A 313 9.45 28.03 -5.62
N ILE A 314 9.01 28.61 -6.74
CA ILE A 314 7.62 28.61 -7.18
C ILE A 314 7.51 27.81 -8.47
N GLY A 315 6.50 26.92 -8.56
CA GLY A 315 6.18 26.24 -9.81
C GLY A 315 5.11 25.17 -9.71
N GLY A 316 4.96 24.39 -10.78
CA GLY A 316 3.90 23.40 -10.95
C GLY A 316 4.40 22.05 -11.45
N ASP A 317 3.81 21.52 -12.52
CA ASP A 317 3.97 20.12 -13.01
C ASP A 317 5.41 19.59 -13.20
N LYS A 318 6.42 20.45 -13.28
CA LYS A 318 7.83 20.05 -13.48
C LYS A 318 8.70 20.15 -12.23
N LEU A 319 8.20 20.77 -11.15
CA LEU A 319 8.86 20.71 -9.83
C LEU A 319 8.60 19.38 -9.10
N SER A 320 7.66 18.59 -9.60
CA SER A 320 7.27 17.32 -9.01
C SER A 320 8.23 16.17 -9.30
N ARG A 321 9.16 16.27 -10.27
CA ARG A 321 10.07 15.18 -10.68
C ARG A 321 11.49 15.65 -11.01
N GLY A 322 12.50 14.88 -10.59
CA GLY A 322 13.91 15.05 -10.98
C GLY A 322 14.66 16.28 -10.41
N LEU A 323 14.00 17.18 -9.69
CA LEU A 323 14.65 18.33 -9.05
C LEU A 323 14.85 18.08 -7.54
N THR A 324 16.10 18.02 -7.10
CA THR A 324 16.45 17.95 -5.67
C THR A 324 16.45 19.34 -5.08
N LEU A 325 15.57 19.58 -4.11
CA LEU A 325 15.58 20.78 -3.27
C LEU A 325 16.30 20.49 -1.96
N GLU A 326 17.55 20.93 -1.86
CA GLU A 326 18.33 20.73 -0.64
C GLU A 326 17.81 21.60 0.50
N GLY A 327 17.75 21.02 1.70
CA GLY A 327 17.33 21.74 2.90
C GLY A 327 15.88 22.22 2.87
N LEU A 328 14.97 21.46 2.26
CA LEU A 328 13.55 21.82 2.20
C LEU A 328 12.95 21.87 3.62
N THR A 329 12.63 23.09 4.06
CA THR A 329 12.05 23.38 5.38
C THR A 329 10.55 23.63 5.28
N ILE A 330 10.10 24.45 4.32
CA ILE A 330 8.69 24.82 4.19
C ILE A 330 8.11 24.35 2.86
N GLY A 331 7.02 23.59 2.91
CA GLY A 331 6.20 23.26 1.75
C GLY A 331 4.89 24.01 1.80
N TYR A 332 4.49 24.66 0.71
CA TYR A 332 3.17 25.25 0.53
C TYR A 332 2.53 24.65 -0.72
N PHE A 333 1.59 23.73 -0.52
CA PHE A 333 1.12 22.80 -1.53
C PHE A 333 -0.40 22.91 -1.72
N LEU A 334 -0.83 23.48 -2.85
CA LEU A 334 -2.26 23.72 -3.12
C LEU A 334 -2.79 22.99 -4.34
N ARG A 335 -2.00 22.14 -4.99
CA ARG A 335 -2.41 21.45 -6.20
C ARG A 335 -3.07 20.11 -5.84
N PRO A 336 -4.41 19.99 -5.91
CA PRO A 336 -5.04 18.69 -5.73
C PRO A 336 -4.79 17.83 -6.96
N THR A 337 -4.45 16.55 -6.74
CA THR A 337 -4.50 15.52 -7.77
C THR A 337 -5.08 14.26 -7.17
N ARG A 338 -5.96 13.59 -7.91
CA ARG A 338 -6.62 12.36 -7.45
C ARG A 338 -5.84 11.10 -7.83
N MET A 339 -4.53 11.21 -8.07
CA MET A 339 -3.69 10.09 -8.49
C MET A 339 -2.63 9.79 -7.41
N TYR A 340 -2.58 8.55 -6.88
CA TYR A 340 -1.65 8.16 -5.81
C TYR A 340 -0.20 8.41 -6.23
N ASP A 341 0.23 7.82 -7.36
CA ASP A 341 1.60 7.99 -7.88
C ASP A 341 1.99 9.47 -7.95
N THR A 342 1.08 10.30 -8.44
CA THR A 342 1.36 11.73 -8.62
C THR A 342 1.47 12.44 -7.28
N LEU A 343 0.60 12.13 -6.30
CA LEU A 343 0.73 12.68 -4.95
C LEU A 343 2.03 12.24 -4.29
N MET A 344 2.36 10.95 -4.33
CA MET A 344 3.58 10.41 -3.73
C MET A 344 4.85 11.03 -4.34
N GLN A 345 4.91 11.15 -5.66
CA GLN A 345 6.04 11.79 -6.35
C GLN A 345 6.15 13.29 -6.06
N MET A 346 5.02 13.97 -5.83
CA MET A 346 4.98 15.38 -5.45
C MET A 346 5.40 15.62 -4.00
N GLY A 347 5.37 14.60 -3.14
CA GLY A 347 5.69 14.65 -1.71
C GLY A 347 7.17 14.86 -1.39
N ARG A 348 7.74 16.00 -1.81
CA ARG A 348 9.17 16.32 -1.61
C ARG A 348 9.55 16.59 -0.15
N TRP A 349 8.55 16.74 0.71
CA TRP A 349 8.74 16.89 2.16
C TRP A 349 9.03 15.55 2.87
N PHE A 350 8.88 14.42 2.19
CA PHE A 350 9.40 13.13 2.67
C PHE A 350 10.93 13.06 2.51
N GLY A 351 11.56 12.10 3.18
CA GLY A 351 13.00 11.88 3.10
C GLY A 351 13.75 12.18 4.39
N TYR A 352 15.06 12.39 4.27
CA TYR A 352 15.96 12.64 5.40
C TYR A 352 16.01 14.13 5.76
N ARG A 353 15.98 14.46 7.05
CA ARG A 353 16.00 15.83 7.60
C ARG A 353 16.88 15.95 8.86
N PRO A 354 18.18 15.57 8.78
CA PRO A 354 19.03 15.43 9.97
C PRO A 354 19.20 16.78 10.69
N GLY A 355 18.76 16.84 11.96
CA GLY A 355 18.90 18.02 12.82
C GLY A 355 18.03 19.24 12.49
N TYR A 356 17.06 19.12 11.57
CA TYR A 356 16.12 20.22 11.27
C TYR A 356 14.67 19.79 10.96
N LEU A 357 14.32 18.51 11.12
CA LEU A 357 12.95 18.00 10.93
C LEU A 357 11.90 18.78 11.73
N ASP A 358 12.19 19.07 12.99
CA ASP A 358 11.32 19.81 13.90
C ASP A 358 11.03 21.25 13.42
N LEU A 359 11.86 21.78 12.51
CA LEU A 359 11.70 23.09 11.87
C LEU A 359 10.94 23.03 10.54
N CYS A 360 10.53 21.84 10.09
CA CYS A 360 9.81 21.67 8.83
C CYS A 360 8.31 21.93 8.99
N ARG A 361 7.67 22.59 8.02
CA ARG A 361 6.20 22.77 7.98
C ARG A 361 5.63 22.52 6.59
N LEU A 362 4.51 21.82 6.53
CA LEU A 362 3.75 21.60 5.31
C LEU A 362 2.40 22.30 5.40
N TYR A 363 2.20 23.34 4.62
CA TYR A 363 0.93 24.02 4.44
C TYR A 363 0.20 23.41 3.25
N THR A 364 -0.96 22.81 3.48
CA THR A 364 -1.76 22.17 2.42
C THR A 364 -3.24 22.16 2.75
N ARG A 365 -4.07 21.82 1.77
CA ARG A 365 -5.52 21.75 1.97
C ARG A 365 -5.92 20.49 2.76
N PRO A 366 -6.98 20.54 3.60
CA PRO A 366 -7.51 19.38 4.33
C PRO A 366 -7.80 18.13 3.48
N ASP A 367 -8.30 18.28 2.26
CA ASP A 367 -8.54 17.16 1.35
C ASP A 367 -7.24 16.46 0.92
N ILE A 368 -6.16 17.21 0.76
CA ILE A 368 -4.84 16.64 0.42
C ILE A 368 -4.26 15.87 1.62
N ILE A 369 -4.46 16.39 2.85
CA ILE A 369 -4.05 15.70 4.09
C ILE A 369 -4.74 14.34 4.18
N ASP A 370 -6.07 14.34 4.06
CA ASP A 370 -6.89 13.13 4.08
C ASP A 370 -6.48 12.14 2.97
N TRP A 371 -6.18 12.64 1.76
CA TRP A 371 -5.70 11.79 0.69
C TRP A 371 -4.34 11.16 0.99
N TYR A 372 -3.38 11.88 1.58
CA TYR A 372 -2.10 11.28 1.97
C TYR A 372 -2.24 10.23 3.07
N ARG A 373 -3.15 10.40 4.03
CA ARG A 373 -3.48 9.36 5.03
C ARG A 373 -3.93 8.06 4.37
N LYS A 374 -4.88 8.18 3.44
CA LYS A 374 -5.41 7.05 2.66
C LYS A 374 -4.33 6.36 1.82
N ILE A 375 -3.42 7.17 1.24
CA ILE A 375 -2.28 6.66 0.47
C ILE A 375 -1.28 5.93 1.36
N ALA A 376 -0.95 6.50 2.52
CA ALA A 376 -0.02 5.89 3.48
C ALA A 376 -0.50 4.49 3.89
N HIS A 377 -1.81 4.35 4.15
CA HIS A 377 -2.40 3.05 4.46
C HIS A 377 -2.26 2.04 3.30
N ALA A 378 -2.54 2.45 2.05
CA ALA A 378 -2.43 1.54 0.91
C ALA A 378 -0.97 1.16 0.58
N ASP A 379 -0.02 2.09 0.76
CA ASP A 379 1.41 1.83 0.58
C ASP A 379 1.92 0.83 1.62
N GLU A 380 1.53 1.00 2.89
CA GLU A 380 1.88 0.08 3.97
C GLU A 380 1.27 -1.32 3.75
N GLU A 381 0.00 -1.39 3.33
CA GLU A 381 -0.65 -2.65 2.96
C GLU A 381 0.08 -3.36 1.80
N LEU A 382 0.49 -2.63 0.76
CA LEU A 382 1.23 -3.17 -0.37
C LEU A 382 2.64 -3.65 0.03
N ARG A 383 3.35 -2.88 0.87
CA ARG A 383 4.67 -3.28 1.42
C ARG A 383 4.57 -4.58 2.21
N ARG A 384 3.49 -4.77 2.98
CA ARG A 384 3.23 -6.02 3.70
C ARG A 384 3.01 -7.20 2.76
N GLU A 385 2.27 -7.01 1.66
CA GLU A 385 2.09 -8.04 0.63
C GLU A 385 3.44 -8.40 -0.02
N PHE A 386 4.31 -7.43 -0.31
CA PHE A 386 5.66 -7.70 -0.82
C PHE A 386 6.51 -8.49 0.18
N ASN A 387 6.55 -8.04 1.43
CA ASN A 387 7.29 -8.73 2.49
C ASN A 387 6.76 -10.15 2.70
N HIS A 388 5.44 -10.34 2.65
CA HIS A 388 4.81 -11.65 2.73
C HIS A 388 5.25 -12.55 1.58
N MET A 389 5.19 -12.07 0.34
CA MET A 389 5.67 -12.81 -0.84
C MET A 389 7.12 -13.27 -0.65
N THR A 390 8.02 -12.38 -0.22
CA THR A 390 9.43 -12.71 0.03
C THR A 390 9.56 -13.78 1.12
N LEU A 391 8.80 -13.66 2.22
CA LEU A 391 8.80 -14.62 3.33
C LEU A 391 8.34 -16.02 2.91
N VAL A 392 7.38 -16.12 1.99
CA VAL A 392 6.89 -17.42 1.49
C VAL A 392 7.77 -18.00 0.37
N GLY A 393 8.87 -17.32 0.00
CA GLY A 393 9.75 -17.72 -1.10
C GLY A 393 9.10 -17.63 -2.47
N GLY A 394 8.05 -16.81 -2.60
CA GLY A 394 7.31 -16.59 -3.84
C GLY A 394 8.02 -15.59 -4.76
N THR A 395 7.58 -15.56 -6.01
CA THR A 395 7.99 -14.54 -6.98
C THR A 395 6.78 -13.76 -7.48
N PRO A 396 6.94 -12.52 -7.98
CA PRO A 396 5.84 -11.71 -8.51
C PRO A 396 5.00 -12.39 -9.60
N ILE A 397 5.58 -13.31 -10.38
CA ILE A 397 4.82 -14.05 -11.40
C ILE A 397 3.91 -15.13 -10.80
N ASP A 398 4.23 -15.62 -9.59
CA ASP A 398 3.48 -16.64 -8.86
C ASP A 398 2.57 -16.04 -7.76
N TYR A 399 2.73 -14.75 -7.46
CA TYR A 399 2.07 -14.06 -6.35
C TYR A 399 1.24 -12.89 -6.88
N GLY A 400 -0.08 -13.00 -6.73
CA GLY A 400 -1.00 -11.92 -7.11
C GLY A 400 -0.87 -10.71 -6.18
N PHE A 401 -0.81 -9.51 -6.77
CA PHE A 401 -0.78 -8.25 -6.02
C PHE A 401 -2.09 -7.49 -6.16
N ARG A 402 -2.45 -6.83 -5.06
CA ARG A 402 -3.62 -5.97 -4.98
C ARG A 402 -3.26 -4.66 -4.29
N VAL A 403 -3.87 -3.58 -4.76
CA VAL A 403 -3.72 -2.25 -4.19
C VAL A 403 -5.10 -1.70 -3.87
N ARG A 404 -5.30 -1.29 -2.62
CA ARG A 404 -6.59 -0.72 -2.18
C ARG A 404 -6.93 0.53 -2.98
N VAL A 405 -8.18 0.61 -3.43
CA VAL A 405 -8.74 1.77 -4.13
C VAL A 405 -9.61 2.53 -3.16
N HIS A 406 -9.31 3.82 -3.00
CA HIS A 406 -10.19 4.73 -2.32
C HIS A 406 -11.19 5.35 -3.33
N PRO A 407 -12.50 5.48 -3.03
CA PRO A 407 -13.49 6.02 -3.98
C PRO A 407 -13.13 7.38 -4.62
N GLU A 408 -12.36 8.19 -3.91
CA GLU A 408 -11.95 9.54 -4.33
C GLU A 408 -10.61 9.61 -5.07
N LEU A 409 -9.81 8.54 -5.02
CA LEU A 409 -8.42 8.51 -5.48
C LEU A 409 -8.14 7.30 -6.38
N ALA A 410 -7.47 7.54 -7.50
CA ALA A 410 -7.00 6.51 -8.42
C ALA A 410 -5.56 6.12 -8.11
N VAL A 411 -5.26 4.82 -8.03
CA VAL A 411 -3.93 4.27 -7.73
C VAL A 411 -2.88 4.77 -8.74
N THR A 412 -3.15 4.67 -10.04
CA THR A 412 -2.34 5.39 -11.04
C THR A 412 -3.21 5.89 -12.18
N SER A 413 -2.61 6.49 -13.20
CA SER A 413 -3.37 7.00 -14.34
C SER A 413 -4.19 5.87 -14.99
N PRO A 414 -5.45 6.11 -15.41
CA PRO A 414 -6.28 5.09 -16.05
C PRO A 414 -5.71 4.51 -17.35
N ILE A 415 -4.61 5.07 -17.85
CA ILE A 415 -3.88 4.59 -19.02
C ILE A 415 -2.84 3.53 -18.59
N LYS A 416 -2.20 3.70 -17.42
CA LYS A 416 -1.22 2.77 -16.84
C LYS A 416 -1.84 1.56 -16.14
N MET A 417 -3.11 1.63 -15.73
CA MET A 417 -3.83 0.53 -15.06
C MET A 417 -4.69 -0.31 -16.02
N ARG A 418 -4.50 -0.24 -17.34
CA ARG A 418 -5.48 -0.83 -18.29
C ARG A 418 -5.46 -2.35 -18.32
N ASN A 419 -4.34 -2.97 -17.95
CA ASN A 419 -4.23 -4.41 -17.74
C ASN A 419 -4.56 -4.81 -16.29
N ALA A 420 -5.00 -3.86 -15.46
CA ALA A 420 -5.37 -4.09 -14.08
C ALA A 420 -6.89 -4.07 -13.97
N SER A 421 -7.47 -5.14 -13.44
CA SER A 421 -8.91 -5.15 -13.22
C SER A 421 -9.23 -4.57 -11.85
N LYS A 422 -10.31 -3.79 -11.79
CA LYS A 422 -10.88 -3.40 -10.50
C LYS A 422 -11.66 -4.57 -9.97
N VAL A 423 -11.13 -5.21 -8.94
CA VAL A 423 -11.84 -6.24 -8.20
C VAL A 423 -12.32 -5.62 -6.91
N SER A 424 -13.62 -5.71 -6.70
CA SER A 424 -14.16 -5.40 -5.39
C SER A 424 -13.84 -6.58 -4.49
N TYR A 425 -12.91 -6.41 -3.54
CA TYR A 425 -12.75 -7.41 -2.49
C TYR A 425 -13.87 -7.21 -1.51
N SER A 426 -14.77 -8.13 -1.66
CA SER A 426 -15.59 -8.62 -0.61
C SER A 426 -15.03 -9.98 -0.17
N TYR A 427 -15.46 -10.47 0.99
CA TYR A 427 -15.34 -11.90 1.28
C TYR A 427 -16.39 -12.73 0.51
N SER A 428 -17.37 -12.10 -0.15
CA SER A 428 -18.37 -12.72 -1.02
C SER A 428 -17.71 -13.59 -2.10
N ALA A 429 -18.11 -14.86 -2.13
CA ALA A 429 -17.56 -15.87 -3.03
C ALA A 429 -16.02 -16.08 -2.94
N CYS A 430 -15.39 -15.79 -1.80
CA CYS A 430 -13.96 -16.03 -1.57
C CYS A 430 -13.67 -17.21 -0.61
N VAL A 431 -12.44 -17.73 -0.67
CA VAL A 431 -11.87 -18.66 0.32
C VAL A 431 -10.64 -18.05 0.96
N ASN A 432 -10.64 -17.97 2.29
CA ASN A 432 -9.54 -17.40 3.05
C ASN A 432 -8.86 -18.51 3.85
N VAL A 433 -7.58 -18.78 3.58
CA VAL A 433 -6.82 -19.91 4.12
C VAL A 433 -5.65 -19.39 4.96
N THR A 434 -5.48 -19.92 6.17
CA THR A 434 -4.33 -19.57 7.03
C THR A 434 -3.06 -20.21 6.46
N THR A 435 -2.08 -19.37 6.10
CA THR A 435 -0.78 -19.81 5.57
C THR A 435 0.38 -19.45 6.49
N VAL A 436 0.20 -18.52 7.43
CA VAL A 436 1.24 -18.06 8.37
C VAL A 436 0.76 -18.22 9.81
N PHE A 437 1.64 -18.73 10.66
CA PHE A 437 1.39 -19.02 12.06
C PHE A 437 2.45 -18.36 12.94
N HIS A 438 2.01 -17.90 14.12
CA HIS A 438 2.88 -17.51 15.22
C HIS A 438 3.76 -18.69 15.66
N ARG A 439 5.03 -18.43 16.02
CA ARG A 439 5.91 -19.42 16.68
C ARG A 439 6.05 -19.21 18.17
N ASP A 440 5.64 -18.06 18.71
CA ASP A 440 5.74 -17.78 20.14
C ASP A 440 4.65 -18.54 20.92
N ASN A 441 5.01 -19.05 22.10
CA ASN A 441 4.10 -19.86 22.91
C ASN A 441 2.85 -19.08 23.33
N ALA A 442 2.96 -17.76 23.57
CA ALA A 442 1.84 -16.96 24.06
C ALA A 442 0.69 -16.91 23.04
N ASN A 443 0.97 -16.66 21.76
CA ASN A 443 -0.03 -16.69 20.70
C ASN A 443 -0.54 -18.10 20.40
N ILE A 444 0.33 -19.12 20.47
CA ILE A 444 -0.07 -20.52 20.28
C ILE A 444 -1.07 -20.95 21.36
N GLU A 445 -0.75 -20.70 22.64
CA GLU A 445 -1.62 -21.00 23.78
C GLU A 445 -2.92 -20.20 23.71
N ARG A 446 -2.85 -18.92 23.34
CA ARG A 446 -4.04 -18.06 23.13
C ARG A 446 -4.95 -18.66 22.06
N ASN A 447 -4.42 -18.99 20.88
CA ASN A 447 -5.20 -19.54 19.78
C ASN A 447 -5.78 -20.91 20.12
N TYR A 448 -5.01 -21.75 20.81
CA TYR A 448 -5.49 -23.04 21.30
C TYR A 448 -6.63 -22.87 22.31
N ALA A 449 -6.51 -21.96 23.27
CA ALA A 449 -7.56 -21.67 24.25
C ALA A 449 -8.84 -21.15 23.56
N ARG A 450 -8.71 -20.30 22.55
CA ARG A 450 -9.85 -19.82 21.73
C ARG A 450 -10.52 -20.95 20.95
N PHE A 451 -9.71 -21.85 20.38
CA PHE A 451 -10.21 -23.04 19.71
C PHE A 451 -10.99 -23.94 20.68
N VAL A 452 -10.47 -24.20 21.87
CA VAL A 452 -11.18 -24.98 22.91
C VAL A 452 -12.49 -24.31 23.29
N LYS A 453 -12.50 -22.99 23.50
CA LYS A 453 -13.71 -22.23 23.81
C LYS A 453 -14.77 -22.34 22.69
N LEU A 454 -14.36 -22.25 21.43
CA LEU A 454 -15.26 -22.46 20.30
C LEU A 454 -15.93 -23.83 20.37
N LEU A 455 -15.18 -24.90 20.65
CA LEU A 455 -15.76 -26.25 20.76
C LEU A 455 -16.79 -26.35 21.89
N GLU A 456 -16.52 -25.73 23.04
CA GLU A 456 -17.50 -25.66 24.13
C GLU A 456 -18.79 -24.94 23.72
N MET A 457 -18.68 -23.84 22.98
CA MET A 457 -19.83 -23.09 22.48
C MET A 457 -20.62 -23.90 21.45
N LEU A 458 -19.94 -24.59 20.53
CA LEU A 458 -20.57 -25.45 19.54
C LEU A 458 -21.38 -26.57 20.20
N ASP A 459 -20.85 -27.23 21.22
CA ASP A 459 -21.56 -28.32 21.90
C ASP A 459 -22.74 -27.83 22.75
N ARG A 460 -22.72 -26.58 23.23
CA ARG A 460 -23.85 -25.95 23.94
C ARG A 460 -24.86 -25.29 23.01
N SER A 461 -24.52 -25.08 21.73
CA SER A 461 -25.35 -24.34 20.77
C SER A 461 -26.60 -25.11 20.29
N GLY A 462 -26.65 -26.42 20.50
CA GLY A 462 -27.71 -27.28 19.95
C GLY A 462 -27.56 -27.55 18.44
N ALA A 463 -26.43 -27.15 17.83
CA ALA A 463 -26.13 -27.44 16.43
C ALA A 463 -26.08 -28.95 16.14
N ASN A 464 -26.48 -29.32 14.92
CA ASN A 464 -26.47 -30.72 14.49
C ASN A 464 -25.02 -31.21 14.33
N LYS A 465 -24.62 -32.19 15.13
CA LYS A 465 -23.25 -32.70 15.18
C LYS A 465 -23.15 -34.06 14.48
N THR A 466 -22.29 -34.13 13.47
CA THR A 466 -21.99 -35.36 12.70
C THR A 466 -20.52 -35.73 12.84
N SER A 467 -20.25 -36.91 13.40
CA SER A 467 -18.91 -37.49 13.43
C SER A 467 -18.64 -38.33 12.18
N ASN A 468 -17.42 -38.25 11.65
CA ASN A 468 -16.99 -38.94 10.43
C ASN A 468 -17.92 -38.67 9.22
N PRO A 469 -18.20 -37.41 8.86
CA PRO A 469 -19.15 -37.10 7.81
C PRO A 469 -18.78 -37.80 6.50
N GLU A 470 -19.80 -38.21 5.75
CA GLU A 470 -19.68 -38.91 4.48
C GLU A 470 -20.63 -38.25 3.49
N ARG A 471 -20.14 -37.97 2.27
CA ARG A 471 -20.93 -37.43 1.16
C ARG A 471 -20.79 -38.38 -0.02
N ARG A 472 -21.93 -38.79 -0.58
CA ARG A 472 -22.05 -39.63 -1.75
C ARG A 472 -22.83 -38.87 -2.81
N ARG A 473 -22.17 -38.45 -3.88
CA ARG A 473 -22.73 -37.55 -4.89
C ARG A 473 -23.20 -38.32 -6.11
N SER A 474 -24.15 -37.74 -6.85
CA SER A 474 -24.77 -38.37 -8.03
C SER A 474 -23.76 -38.66 -9.14
N ASN A 475 -22.73 -37.81 -9.27
CA ASN A 475 -21.61 -37.97 -10.21
C ASN A 475 -20.60 -39.07 -9.83
N GLY A 476 -20.85 -39.83 -8.77
CA GLY A 476 -19.98 -40.90 -8.28
C GLY A 476 -18.88 -40.45 -7.32
N PHE A 477 -18.76 -39.14 -7.04
CA PHE A 477 -17.83 -38.64 -6.02
C PHE A 477 -18.26 -39.08 -4.62
N ASN A 478 -17.39 -39.84 -3.96
CA ASN A 478 -17.63 -40.38 -2.62
C ASN A 478 -16.47 -40.00 -1.70
N LYS A 479 -16.77 -39.24 -0.64
CA LYS A 479 -15.76 -38.79 0.33
C LYS A 479 -16.24 -39.01 1.76
N LYS A 480 -15.38 -39.63 2.56
CA LYS A 480 -15.55 -39.79 4.01
C LYS A 480 -14.42 -39.08 4.75
N TRP A 481 -14.76 -38.15 5.63
CA TRP A 481 -13.81 -37.42 6.47
C TRP A 481 -13.63 -38.15 7.81
N LYS A 482 -12.85 -39.23 7.79
CA LYS A 482 -12.59 -40.05 8.99
C LYS A 482 -11.88 -39.22 10.07
N GLY A 483 -12.35 -39.31 11.31
CA GLY A 483 -11.86 -38.58 12.48
C GLY A 483 -12.36 -37.13 12.57
N SER A 484 -12.98 -36.59 11.52
CA SER A 484 -13.47 -35.23 11.52
C SER A 484 -14.86 -35.12 12.17
N THR A 485 -15.19 -33.94 12.67
CA THR A 485 -16.52 -33.62 13.21
C THR A 485 -17.06 -32.37 12.52
N LEU A 486 -18.31 -32.44 12.08
CA LEU A 486 -19.05 -31.37 11.43
C LEU A 486 -20.19 -30.92 12.35
N TRP A 487 -20.31 -29.61 12.57
CA TRP A 487 -21.47 -28.97 13.20
C TRP A 487 -22.18 -28.15 12.12
N GLU A 488 -23.48 -28.41 11.91
CA GLU A 488 -24.32 -27.72 10.95
C GLU A 488 -25.30 -26.77 11.65
N ASN A 489 -25.68 -25.69 10.97
CA ASN A 489 -26.61 -24.66 11.46
C ASN A 489 -26.15 -23.88 12.70
N VAL A 490 -24.84 -23.71 12.86
CA VAL A 490 -24.24 -22.89 13.93
C VAL A 490 -24.63 -21.43 13.74
N GLU A 491 -25.04 -20.74 14.81
CA GLU A 491 -25.30 -19.29 14.78
C GLU A 491 -24.01 -18.51 14.46
N SER A 492 -24.10 -17.47 13.64
CA SER A 492 -22.93 -16.69 13.22
C SER A 492 -22.21 -15.97 14.36
N ASP A 493 -22.92 -15.62 15.44
CA ASP A 493 -22.32 -15.00 16.63
C ASP A 493 -21.21 -15.86 17.26
N ILE A 494 -21.36 -17.19 17.24
CA ILE A 494 -20.34 -18.13 17.75
C ILE A 494 -19.07 -18.05 16.89
N VAL A 495 -19.23 -17.93 15.58
CA VAL A 495 -18.12 -17.82 14.63
C VAL A 495 -17.46 -16.45 14.73
N ILE A 496 -18.23 -15.37 14.82
CA ILE A 496 -17.72 -14.01 15.01
C ILE A 496 -16.90 -13.92 16.30
N GLU A 497 -17.40 -14.44 17.43
CA GLU A 497 -16.68 -14.42 18.70
C GLU A 497 -15.34 -15.17 18.60
N PHE A 498 -15.31 -16.31 17.90
CA PHE A 498 -14.09 -17.06 17.68
C PHE A 498 -13.09 -16.29 16.81
N LEU A 499 -13.55 -15.71 15.69
CA LEU A 499 -12.69 -14.99 14.75
C LEU A 499 -12.12 -13.71 15.37
N LYS A 500 -12.92 -12.91 16.07
CA LYS A 500 -12.44 -11.72 16.80
C LYS A 500 -11.52 -12.07 17.97
N GLY A 501 -11.59 -13.31 18.47
CA GLY A 501 -10.79 -13.78 19.59
C GLY A 501 -9.44 -14.38 19.22
N ILE A 502 -9.25 -14.86 17.99
CA ILE A 502 -8.03 -15.55 17.55
C ILE A 502 -6.94 -14.55 17.12
N SER A 503 -5.70 -14.81 17.52
CA SER A 503 -4.53 -14.03 17.11
C SER A 503 -4.04 -14.53 15.76
N THR A 504 -4.30 -13.76 14.70
CA THR A 504 -3.79 -14.01 13.35
C THR A 504 -2.46 -13.27 13.16
N TYR A 505 -1.50 -13.87 12.45
CA TYR A 505 -0.20 -13.22 12.25
C TYR A 505 -0.37 -11.91 11.42
N PRO A 506 0.31 -10.80 11.75
CA PRO A 506 0.07 -9.49 11.11
C PRO A 506 0.25 -9.48 9.59
N SER A 507 1.19 -10.28 9.07
CA SER A 507 1.40 -10.43 7.63
C SER A 507 0.38 -11.34 6.93
N ALA A 508 -0.57 -11.95 7.64
CA ALA A 508 -1.62 -12.81 7.09
C ALA A 508 -2.90 -12.01 6.76
N ILE A 509 -2.78 -11.00 5.89
CA ILE A 509 -3.84 -10.01 5.61
C ILE A 509 -5.16 -10.65 5.14
N ARG A 510 -5.11 -11.76 4.40
CA ARG A 510 -6.30 -12.50 3.93
C ARG A 510 -7.08 -13.17 5.06
N VAL A 511 -6.43 -13.52 6.17
CA VAL A 511 -7.04 -14.15 7.33
C VAL A 511 -6.80 -13.28 8.54
N ASN A 512 -7.44 -12.11 8.57
CA ASN A 512 -7.51 -11.28 9.77
C ASN A 512 -8.83 -11.58 10.49
N GLY A 513 -8.73 -12.08 11.73
CA GLY A 513 -9.88 -12.50 12.52
C GLY A 513 -10.92 -11.39 12.74
N ASN A 514 -10.46 -10.19 13.09
CA ASN A 514 -11.32 -9.03 13.32
C ASN A 514 -12.08 -8.61 12.05
N ARG A 515 -11.35 -8.42 10.93
CA ARG A 515 -11.96 -8.00 9.65
C ARG A 515 -12.98 -9.00 9.13
N MET A 516 -12.69 -10.30 9.24
CA MET A 516 -13.66 -11.33 8.86
C MET A 516 -14.88 -11.31 9.77
N GLY A 517 -14.70 -11.11 11.08
CA GLY A 517 -15.79 -10.94 12.04
C GLY A 517 -16.69 -9.76 11.70
N ASP A 518 -16.10 -8.59 11.42
CA ASP A 518 -16.83 -7.36 11.08
C ASP A 518 -17.61 -7.50 9.77
N TYR A 519 -17.04 -8.17 8.77
CA TYR A 519 -17.74 -8.48 7.53
C TYR A 519 -18.97 -9.36 7.77
N ILE A 520 -18.84 -10.41 8.58
CA ILE A 520 -19.96 -11.30 8.92
C ILE A 520 -21.04 -10.53 9.68
N GLU A 521 -20.67 -9.66 10.63
CA GLU A 521 -21.61 -8.79 11.33
C GLU A 521 -22.36 -7.85 10.38
N HIS A 522 -21.68 -7.31 9.36
CA HIS A 522 -22.32 -6.49 8.34
C HIS A 522 -23.29 -7.31 7.48
N ALA A 523 -22.86 -8.49 7.01
CA ALA A 523 -23.67 -9.40 6.21
C ALA A 523 -24.93 -9.87 6.97
N ASN A 524 -24.79 -10.17 8.27
CA ASN A 524 -25.88 -10.56 9.16
C ASN A 524 -27.03 -9.54 9.18
N ARG A 525 -26.73 -8.23 9.13
CA ARG A 525 -27.75 -7.16 9.13
C ARG A 525 -28.69 -7.22 7.93
N ASN A 526 -28.24 -7.84 6.85
CA ASN A 526 -28.99 -8.01 5.61
C ASN A 526 -29.50 -9.47 5.44
N GLY A 527 -29.39 -10.31 6.47
CA GLY A 527 -29.88 -11.69 6.46
C GLY A 527 -28.96 -12.70 5.76
N PHE A 528 -27.71 -12.33 5.47
CA PHE A 528 -26.68 -13.21 4.90
C PHE A 528 -25.72 -13.71 5.97
N LEU A 529 -25.06 -14.84 5.73
CA LEU A 529 -24.07 -15.44 6.65
C LEU A 529 -24.54 -15.65 8.10
N ILE A 530 -25.86 -15.71 8.32
CA ILE A 530 -26.48 -15.91 9.64
C ILE A 530 -26.27 -17.31 10.22
N ARG A 531 -25.88 -18.28 9.38
CA ARG A 531 -25.60 -19.66 9.76
C ARG A 531 -24.23 -20.10 9.27
N TRP A 532 -23.65 -21.04 9.99
CA TRP A 532 -22.35 -21.61 9.65
C TRP A 532 -22.33 -23.12 9.77
N SER A 533 -21.57 -23.73 8.87
CA SER A 533 -21.07 -25.09 9.04
C SER A 533 -19.66 -24.99 9.58
N VAL A 534 -19.40 -25.59 10.74
CA VAL A 534 -18.08 -25.59 11.37
C VAL A 534 -17.53 -27.01 11.37
N VAL A 535 -16.30 -27.19 10.91
CA VAL A 535 -15.68 -28.51 10.78
C VAL A 535 -14.33 -28.53 11.46
N VAL A 536 -14.14 -29.47 12.37
CA VAL A 536 -12.81 -29.83 12.86
C VAL A 536 -12.33 -31.01 12.03
N LEU A 537 -11.32 -30.77 11.20
CA LEU A 537 -10.77 -31.78 10.31
C LEU A 537 -9.68 -32.59 11.01
N SER A 538 -9.74 -33.90 10.83
CA SER A 538 -8.72 -34.83 11.29
C SER A 538 -7.74 -35.14 10.16
N GLY A 539 -6.46 -35.22 10.49
CA GLY A 539 -5.43 -35.65 9.56
C GLY A 539 -4.97 -37.10 9.78
N LYS A 540 -3.74 -37.39 9.33
CA LYS A 540 -3.08 -38.70 9.46
C LYS A 540 -1.96 -38.73 10.51
N GLY A 541 -1.76 -37.64 11.24
CA GLY A 541 -0.70 -37.50 12.25
C GLY A 541 -1.07 -38.11 13.59
N ALA A 542 -0.35 -37.72 14.65
CA ALA A 542 -0.60 -38.21 16.00
C ALA A 542 -2.03 -37.93 16.48
N ILE A 543 -2.55 -38.79 17.36
CA ILE A 543 -3.82 -38.51 18.05
C ILE A 543 -3.55 -37.39 19.06
N PHE A 544 -4.29 -36.28 18.95
CA PHE A 544 -4.26 -35.22 19.95
C PHE A 544 -5.61 -35.19 20.69
N LYS A 545 -5.56 -35.43 22.00
CA LYS A 545 -6.76 -35.43 22.85
C LYS A 545 -7.08 -33.99 23.25
N ILE A 546 -8.31 -33.55 22.96
CA ILE A 546 -8.78 -32.23 23.37
C ILE A 546 -9.48 -32.40 24.73
N PRO A 547 -8.91 -31.88 25.85
CA PRO A 547 -9.28 -32.30 27.21
C PRO A 547 -10.74 -32.04 27.62
N VAL A 548 -11.38 -31.03 27.05
CA VAL A 548 -12.67 -30.51 27.53
C VAL A 548 -13.87 -31.39 27.15
N LEU A 549 -13.68 -32.34 26.24
CA LEU A 549 -14.76 -33.01 25.53
C LEU A 549 -14.89 -34.51 25.84
N GLY A 550 -14.73 -34.93 27.10
CA GLY A 550 -15.13 -36.27 27.58
C GLY A 550 -15.05 -37.43 26.57
N GLU A 551 -13.91 -37.58 25.86
CA GLU A 551 -13.60 -38.51 24.75
C GLU A 551 -13.56 -38.00 23.28
N HIS A 552 -13.51 -36.70 22.98
CA HIS A 552 -13.14 -36.25 21.62
C HIS A 552 -11.63 -36.37 21.36
N SER A 553 -11.26 -37.34 20.54
CA SER A 553 -9.93 -37.44 19.93
C SER A 553 -10.00 -37.06 18.45
N THR A 554 -9.27 -36.04 18.02
CA THR A 554 -9.00 -35.77 16.60
C THR A 554 -7.54 -36.08 16.31
N ASN A 555 -7.23 -36.63 15.13
CA ASN A 555 -5.83 -36.77 14.75
C ASN A 555 -5.35 -35.42 14.23
N VAL A 556 -4.23 -34.92 14.76
CA VAL A 556 -3.60 -33.76 14.16
C VAL A 556 -3.21 -34.09 12.73
N ARG A 557 -3.30 -33.08 11.86
CA ARG A 557 -2.76 -33.17 10.52
C ARG A 557 -1.26 -33.03 10.60
N GLY A 558 -0.58 -34.17 10.53
CA GLY A 558 0.84 -34.24 10.21
C GLY A 558 1.07 -33.70 8.80
N TRP A 559 2.03 -32.80 8.67
CA TRP A 559 2.55 -32.34 7.39
C TRP A 559 3.73 -33.25 7.02
N ASP A 560 3.87 -33.67 5.76
CA ASP A 560 4.90 -34.67 5.36
C ASP A 560 6.16 -34.04 4.75
N LYS A 561 6.23 -32.70 4.68
CA LYS A 561 7.42 -32.01 4.17
C LYS A 561 8.37 -31.64 5.30
N THR A 562 9.44 -32.41 5.41
CA THR A 562 10.70 -32.05 6.07
C THR A 562 11.14 -30.65 5.65
N ILE A 563 11.17 -29.71 6.60
CA ILE A 563 11.87 -28.43 6.42
C ILE A 563 13.37 -28.77 6.37
N PRO A 564 14.12 -28.32 5.35
CA PRO A 564 15.58 -28.43 5.34
C PRO A 564 16.15 -27.85 6.65
N GLU A 565 17.04 -28.59 7.32
CA GLU A 565 17.60 -28.21 8.65
C GLU A 565 18.21 -26.80 8.69
N ASN A 566 18.64 -26.27 7.53
CA ASN A 566 19.28 -24.97 7.36
C ASN A 566 18.33 -23.75 7.37
N GLN A 567 17.01 -23.93 7.52
CA GLN A 567 16.03 -22.84 7.63
C GLN A 567 15.30 -22.80 9.00
N GLN A 568 15.73 -23.60 9.98
CA GLN A 568 15.03 -23.71 11.26
C GLN A 568 15.24 -22.54 12.24
N ASP A 569 16.27 -21.71 12.06
CA ASP A 569 16.81 -20.80 13.10
C ASP A 569 16.83 -19.29 12.80
N THR A 570 16.05 -18.76 11.84
CA THR A 570 16.13 -17.30 11.52
C THR A 570 14.83 -16.53 11.35
N TYR A 571 13.64 -17.15 11.50
CA TYR A 571 12.36 -16.46 11.29
C TYR A 571 11.36 -16.63 12.45
N PRO A 572 10.63 -15.56 12.84
CA PRO A 572 9.66 -15.58 13.95
C PRO A 572 8.35 -16.34 13.65
N THR A 573 8.18 -16.89 12.44
CA THR A 573 6.92 -17.49 11.97
C THR A 573 7.08 -18.90 11.41
N PHE A 574 5.98 -19.65 11.42
CA PHE A 574 5.82 -20.94 10.73
C PHE A 574 4.85 -20.77 9.56
N THR A 575 5.27 -21.13 8.35
CA THR A 575 4.51 -20.85 7.12
C THR A 575 4.28 -22.12 6.30
N VAL A 576 3.09 -22.23 5.71
CA VAL A 576 2.66 -23.35 4.85
C VAL A 576 2.01 -22.84 3.57
N LYS A 577 2.14 -23.59 2.46
CA LYS A 577 1.57 -23.21 1.15
C LYS A 577 0.03 -23.15 1.18
N THR A 578 -0.62 -24.08 1.87
CA THR A 578 -2.08 -24.09 2.12
C THR A 578 -2.41 -25.16 3.15
N VAL A 579 -3.29 -24.87 4.12
CA VAL A 579 -3.81 -25.91 5.02
C VAL A 579 -4.99 -26.68 4.44
N MET A 580 -5.64 -26.13 3.41
CA MET A 580 -6.90 -26.65 2.87
C MET A 580 -6.67 -27.84 1.93
N SER A 581 -7.53 -28.88 2.01
CA SER A 581 -7.70 -29.82 0.89
C SER A 581 -8.92 -29.43 0.08
N PRO A 582 -8.86 -29.34 -1.26
CA PRO A 582 -10.00 -28.88 -2.06
C PRO A 582 -11.33 -29.63 -1.83
N PRO A 583 -11.35 -30.97 -1.62
CA PRO A 583 -12.58 -31.68 -1.27
C PRO A 583 -13.28 -31.14 -0.03
N ASP A 584 -12.54 -30.61 0.93
CA ASP A 584 -13.06 -30.19 2.23
C ASP A 584 -14.05 -29.01 2.10
N GLU A 585 -13.96 -28.20 1.03
CA GLU A 585 -14.91 -27.11 0.75
C GLU A 585 -16.34 -27.60 0.45
N THR A 586 -16.47 -28.85 -0.01
CA THR A 586 -17.74 -29.43 -0.46
C THR A 586 -18.49 -30.16 0.66
N ILE A 587 -17.92 -30.20 1.87
CA ILE A 587 -18.40 -31.04 2.97
C ILE A 587 -19.80 -30.64 3.45
N ASP A 588 -20.14 -29.35 3.37
CA ASP A 588 -21.40 -28.81 3.86
C ASP A 588 -22.47 -28.60 2.77
N LEU A 589 -22.14 -28.85 1.50
CA LEU A 589 -23.09 -28.69 0.40
C LEU A 589 -24.16 -29.78 0.43
N THR A 590 -25.41 -29.39 0.17
CA THR A 590 -26.48 -30.34 -0.16
C THR A 590 -26.18 -31.05 -1.49
N ASP A 591 -26.89 -32.13 -1.79
CA ASP A 591 -26.74 -32.82 -3.08
C ASP A 591 -27.13 -31.92 -4.24
N GLU A 592 -28.19 -31.11 -4.08
CA GLU A 592 -28.62 -30.13 -5.08
C GLU A 592 -27.58 -29.02 -5.32
N GLU A 593 -27.03 -28.42 -4.25
CA GLU A 593 -26.00 -27.38 -4.38
C GLU A 593 -24.73 -27.93 -5.05
N TYR A 594 -24.34 -29.16 -4.69
CA TYR A 594 -23.18 -29.83 -5.27
C TYR A 594 -23.39 -30.13 -6.76
N ASP A 595 -24.54 -30.71 -7.12
CA ASP A 595 -24.85 -31.10 -8.50
C ASP A 595 -24.93 -29.86 -9.40
N LEU A 596 -25.58 -28.78 -8.95
CA LEU A 596 -25.61 -27.50 -9.67
C LEU A 596 -24.21 -26.89 -9.86
N ALA A 597 -23.36 -26.94 -8.83
CA ALA A 597 -21.99 -26.45 -8.94
C ALA A 597 -21.16 -27.30 -9.90
N PHE A 598 -21.39 -28.62 -9.90
CA PHE A 598 -20.69 -29.57 -10.74
C PHE A 598 -21.07 -29.40 -12.22
N ASP A 599 -22.36 -29.27 -12.50
CA ASP A 599 -22.87 -29.04 -13.86
C ASP A 599 -22.31 -27.75 -14.48
N LEU A 600 -22.19 -26.67 -13.69
CA LEU A 600 -21.56 -25.44 -14.16
C LEU A 600 -20.07 -25.59 -14.41
N SER A 601 -19.37 -26.32 -13.52
CA SER A 601 -17.94 -26.60 -13.69
C SER A 601 -17.68 -27.38 -14.98
N LEU A 602 -18.56 -28.33 -15.28
CA LEU A 602 -18.49 -29.14 -16.49
C LEU A 602 -18.86 -28.35 -17.75
N ALA A 603 -19.88 -27.48 -17.66
CA ALA A 603 -20.23 -26.56 -18.74
C ALA A 603 -19.07 -25.62 -19.08
N TYR A 604 -18.43 -25.04 -18.07
CA TYR A 604 -17.26 -24.17 -18.23
C TYR A 604 -16.09 -24.91 -18.90
N PHE A 605 -15.72 -26.09 -18.38
CA PHE A 605 -14.63 -26.90 -18.94
C PHE A 605 -14.84 -27.21 -20.43
N ARG A 606 -16.08 -27.46 -20.84
CA ARG A 606 -16.44 -27.73 -22.25
C ARG A 606 -16.36 -26.49 -23.14
N THR A 607 -16.43 -25.29 -22.60
CA THR A 607 -16.42 -24.03 -23.38
C THR A 607 -15.13 -23.21 -23.23
N SER A 608 -14.29 -23.50 -22.23
CA SER A 608 -13.07 -22.74 -21.91
C SER A 608 -11.85 -23.08 -22.77
N GLY A 609 -11.93 -24.13 -23.59
CA GLY A 609 -10.78 -24.65 -24.36
C GLY A 609 -9.75 -25.39 -23.50
N ASP A 610 -10.06 -25.69 -22.24
CA ASP A 610 -9.18 -26.40 -21.31
C ASP A 610 -8.79 -27.80 -21.78
N GLU A 611 -9.69 -28.47 -22.50
CA GLU A 611 -9.42 -29.76 -23.13
C GLU A 611 -8.26 -29.66 -24.15
N ALA A 612 -8.20 -28.57 -24.93
CA ALA A 612 -7.11 -28.34 -25.88
C ALA A 612 -5.77 -28.01 -25.19
N LYS A 613 -5.82 -27.53 -23.93
CA LYS A 613 -4.65 -27.31 -23.07
C LYS A 613 -4.21 -28.56 -22.32
N GLY A 614 -4.86 -29.71 -22.54
CA GLY A 614 -4.55 -30.98 -21.89
C GLY A 614 -5.01 -31.08 -20.44
N ILE A 615 -5.91 -30.18 -20.00
CA ILE A 615 -6.51 -30.22 -18.67
C ILE A 615 -7.58 -31.32 -18.66
N LYS A 616 -7.61 -32.12 -17.60
CA LYS A 616 -8.59 -33.21 -17.45
C LYS A 616 -9.94 -32.67 -17.03
N GLU A 617 -11.00 -33.32 -17.49
CA GLU A 617 -12.38 -33.04 -17.08
C GLU A 617 -12.50 -33.06 -15.54
N PRO A 618 -13.21 -32.09 -14.94
CA PRO A 618 -13.30 -31.98 -13.50
C PRO A 618 -14.03 -33.17 -12.89
N GLU A 619 -13.39 -33.84 -11.91
CA GLU A 619 -14.01 -34.92 -11.12
C GLU A 619 -14.89 -34.37 -9.96
N ARG A 620 -14.86 -33.05 -9.73
CA ARG A 620 -15.57 -32.33 -8.66
C ARG A 620 -15.80 -30.87 -9.08
N PRO A 621 -16.75 -30.15 -8.46
CA PRO A 621 -16.99 -28.76 -8.81
C PRO A 621 -15.77 -27.88 -8.53
N TYR A 622 -15.58 -26.85 -9.36
CA TYR A 622 -14.61 -25.79 -9.11
C TYR A 622 -15.06 -24.90 -7.95
N GLY A 623 -14.10 -24.27 -7.29
CA GLY A 623 -14.34 -23.43 -6.11
C GLY A 623 -15.38 -22.34 -6.36
N ASP A 624 -15.31 -21.66 -7.50
CA ASP A 624 -16.20 -20.52 -7.78
C ASP A 624 -17.67 -20.96 -7.83
N TYR A 625 -17.92 -22.11 -8.46
CA TYR A 625 -19.26 -22.67 -8.53
C TYR A 625 -19.73 -23.26 -7.20
N ILE A 626 -18.82 -23.78 -6.37
CA ILE A 626 -19.14 -24.17 -4.98
C ILE A 626 -19.67 -22.96 -4.22
N ARG A 627 -18.96 -21.83 -4.26
CA ARG A 627 -19.31 -20.63 -3.51
C ARG A 627 -20.51 -19.90 -4.10
N GLU A 628 -20.68 -19.95 -5.42
CA GLU A 628 -21.87 -19.41 -6.08
C GLU A 628 -23.15 -20.19 -5.73
N LYS A 629 -23.08 -21.52 -5.59
CA LYS A 629 -24.26 -22.36 -5.31
C LYS A 629 -24.49 -22.64 -3.85
N ARG A 630 -23.52 -22.40 -2.97
CA ARG A 630 -23.75 -22.46 -1.52
C ARG A 630 -24.80 -21.41 -1.13
N ASN A 631 -25.78 -21.83 -0.34
CA ASN A 631 -26.77 -20.93 0.26
C ASN A 631 -26.10 -19.70 0.90
N ASN A 632 -26.52 -18.50 0.51
CA ASN A 632 -25.94 -17.23 0.96
C ASN A 632 -26.17 -16.90 2.44
N GLN A 633 -27.05 -17.64 3.12
CA GLN A 633 -27.22 -17.61 4.57
C GLN A 633 -26.17 -18.46 5.31
N ARG A 634 -25.40 -19.30 4.60
CA ARG A 634 -24.50 -20.29 5.19
C ARG A 634 -23.04 -20.09 4.80
N GLY A 635 -22.18 -19.80 5.79
CA GLY A 635 -20.72 -19.85 5.65
C GLY A 635 -20.14 -21.21 6.03
N LEU A 636 -18.91 -21.49 5.62
CA LEU A 636 -18.16 -22.70 6.01
C LEU A 636 -16.85 -22.32 6.71
N LEU A 637 -16.66 -22.78 7.94
CA LEU A 637 -15.42 -22.67 8.71
C LEU A 637 -14.78 -24.05 8.87
N LEU A 638 -13.61 -24.25 8.26
CA LEU A 638 -12.80 -25.45 8.40
C LEU A 638 -11.63 -25.15 9.35
N ILE A 639 -11.42 -26.04 10.33
CA ILE A 639 -10.37 -25.93 11.33
C ILE A 639 -9.45 -27.14 11.21
N TYR A 640 -8.15 -26.86 11.10
CA TYR A 640 -7.09 -27.83 10.91
C TYR A 640 -6.11 -27.77 12.10
N PRO A 641 -6.26 -28.67 13.09
CA PRO A 641 -5.22 -28.88 14.09
C PRO A 641 -3.96 -29.48 13.42
N LEU A 642 -2.84 -28.77 13.47
CA LEU A 642 -1.56 -29.14 12.85
C LEU A 642 -0.60 -29.71 13.91
N ASP A 643 0.22 -30.68 13.50
CA ASP A 643 1.15 -31.35 14.41
C ASP A 643 2.24 -30.40 14.96
N PRO A 644 2.43 -30.30 16.28
CA PRO A 644 3.42 -29.42 16.90
C PRO A 644 4.88 -29.78 16.58
N LYS A 645 5.19 -31.02 16.17
CA LYS A 645 6.59 -31.49 15.96
C LYS A 645 7.38 -30.67 14.94
N TRP A 646 6.69 -29.90 14.10
CA TRP A 646 7.25 -29.03 13.06
C TRP A 646 7.73 -27.69 13.59
N ILE A 647 7.31 -27.34 14.80
CA ILE A 647 7.79 -26.20 15.56
C ILE A 647 8.64 -26.82 16.67
N LYS A 648 9.88 -26.37 16.84
CA LYS A 648 10.61 -26.63 18.09
C LYS A 648 10.24 -25.50 19.06
N PRO A 649 9.15 -25.57 19.83
CA PRO A 649 8.88 -24.56 20.85
C PRO A 649 10.02 -24.63 21.88
N ALA A 650 10.51 -23.47 22.30
CA ALA A 650 11.70 -23.32 23.14
C ALA A 650 11.65 -24.16 24.43
N ASP A 651 10.43 -24.47 24.92
CA ASP A 651 10.20 -25.11 26.23
C ASP A 651 9.38 -26.42 26.16
N GLY A 652 9.19 -27.01 24.97
CA GLY A 652 8.58 -28.35 24.83
C GLY A 652 7.05 -28.45 24.91
N VAL A 653 6.32 -27.34 24.73
CA VAL A 653 4.84 -27.34 24.71
C VAL A 653 4.30 -27.97 23.42
N GLY A 654 3.72 -29.18 23.51
CA GLY A 654 3.20 -29.96 22.39
C GLY A 654 1.76 -29.62 21.95
N LEU A 655 1.36 -28.34 21.92
CA LEU A 655 0.01 -27.92 21.50
C LEU A 655 -0.10 -27.73 19.97
N PRO A 656 -1.22 -28.09 19.34
CA PRO A 656 -1.35 -28.03 17.89
C PRO A 656 -1.51 -26.61 17.34
N LEU A 657 -0.92 -26.42 16.15
CA LEU A 657 -1.26 -25.38 15.16
C LEU A 657 -2.76 -25.28 14.91
N ILE A 658 -3.45 -24.14 15.10
CA ILE A 658 -4.85 -24.01 14.67
C ILE A 658 -4.92 -23.29 13.32
N GLY A 659 -4.96 -24.05 12.23
CA GLY A 659 -5.16 -23.52 10.88
C GLY A 659 -6.62 -23.32 10.55
N LEU A 660 -6.98 -22.17 9.97
CA LEU A 660 -8.35 -21.86 9.58
C LEU A 660 -8.50 -21.81 8.05
N THR A 661 -9.66 -22.23 7.56
CA THR A 661 -10.12 -21.92 6.21
C THR A 661 -11.59 -21.51 6.25
N LEU A 662 -11.89 -20.32 5.75
CA LEU A 662 -13.25 -19.81 5.64
C LEU A 662 -13.65 -19.78 4.18
N SER A 663 -14.74 -20.45 3.83
CA SER A 663 -15.34 -20.37 2.49
C SER A 663 -16.69 -19.66 2.60
N PHE A 664 -16.77 -18.51 1.95
CA PHE A 664 -17.92 -17.63 1.98
C PHE A 664 -18.79 -17.86 0.73
N PRO A 665 -20.13 -17.86 0.86
CA PRO A 665 -21.01 -17.95 -0.28
C PRO A 665 -21.04 -16.63 -1.06
N LYS A 666 -21.62 -16.66 -2.26
CA LYS A 666 -21.87 -15.44 -3.04
C LYS A 666 -23.01 -14.62 -2.42
N ILE A 667 -22.70 -13.39 -2.03
CA ILE A 667 -23.66 -12.37 -1.57
C ILE A 667 -24.00 -11.42 -2.74
N PRO A 668 -25.27 -10.99 -2.92
CA PRO A 668 -25.62 -10.03 -3.95
C PRO A 668 -24.88 -8.70 -3.76
N LYS A 669 -24.36 -8.16 -4.87
CA LYS A 669 -23.46 -6.99 -4.89
C LYS A 669 -23.98 -5.75 -4.17
N GLU A 670 -25.29 -5.57 -4.09
CA GLU A 670 -25.95 -4.43 -3.43
C GLU A 670 -25.91 -4.49 -1.89
N TYR A 671 -25.71 -5.67 -1.30
CA TYR A 671 -25.58 -5.88 0.15
C TYR A 671 -24.15 -6.18 0.57
N ASP A 672 -23.22 -6.00 -0.36
CA ASP A 672 -21.86 -6.45 -0.19
C ASP A 672 -20.95 -5.31 0.27
N THR A 673 -20.35 -5.46 1.45
CA THR A 673 -19.33 -4.53 1.97
C THR A 673 -18.07 -4.67 1.14
N ASN A 674 -17.93 -3.72 0.23
CA ASN A 674 -16.97 -3.76 -0.84
C ASN A 674 -15.81 -2.81 -0.53
N VAL A 675 -14.63 -3.36 -0.28
CA VAL A 675 -13.39 -2.58 -0.42
C VAL A 675 -12.90 -2.83 -1.84
N THR A 676 -12.88 -1.80 -2.68
CA THR A 676 -12.39 -1.95 -4.05
C THR A 676 -10.87 -2.03 -4.01
N TYR A 677 -10.29 -3.00 -4.73
CA TYR A 677 -8.86 -3.04 -5.02
C TYR A 677 -8.67 -3.00 -6.53
N VAL A 678 -7.49 -2.54 -6.95
CA VAL A 678 -6.96 -2.83 -8.28
C VAL A 678 -6.03 -4.04 -8.12
N VAL A 679 -6.23 -5.05 -8.96
CA VAL A 679 -5.45 -6.29 -8.94
C VAL A 679 -4.68 -6.47 -10.24
N ASN A 680 -3.54 -7.14 -10.15
CA ASN A 680 -2.82 -7.58 -11.34
C ASN A 680 -3.45 -8.88 -11.92
N ASN A 681 -3.00 -9.30 -13.10
CA ASN A 681 -3.59 -10.48 -13.77
C ASN A 681 -3.32 -11.78 -13.04
N THR A 682 -2.16 -11.92 -12.40
CA THR A 682 -1.85 -13.06 -11.54
C THR A 682 -2.89 -13.21 -10.42
N GLU A 683 -3.24 -12.13 -9.74
CA GLU A 683 -4.28 -12.15 -8.70
C GLU A 683 -5.67 -12.41 -9.29
N LEU A 684 -5.98 -11.86 -10.47
CA LEU A 684 -7.24 -12.18 -11.16
C LEU A 684 -7.39 -13.66 -11.47
N GLN A 685 -6.35 -14.29 -12.00
CA GLN A 685 -6.36 -15.71 -12.32
C GLN A 685 -6.48 -16.58 -11.06
N GLN A 686 -5.84 -16.15 -9.97
CA GLN A 686 -5.91 -16.85 -8.69
C GLN A 686 -7.30 -16.75 -8.04
N GLU A 687 -7.97 -15.60 -8.16
CA GLU A 687 -9.30 -15.37 -7.59
C GLU A 687 -10.45 -15.86 -8.50
N PHE A 688 -10.30 -15.80 -9.83
CA PHE A 688 -11.41 -16.03 -10.78
C PHE A 688 -11.17 -17.12 -11.84
N GLY A 689 -10.04 -17.82 -11.79
CA GLY A 689 -9.70 -18.94 -12.68
C GLY A 689 -9.12 -18.54 -14.03
#